data_AF-A0A0S4U065-F1
#
_entry.id   AF-A0A0S4U065-F1
#
_cell.length_a   1.000
_cell.length_b   1.000
_cell.length_c   1.000
_cell.angle_alpha   90.00
_cell.angle_beta   90.00
_cell.angle_gamma   90.00
#
_symmetry.space_group_name_H-M   'P 1'
#
loop_
_entity.id
_entity.type
_entity.pdbx_description
1 polymer ?
#
loop_
_entity_poly.entity_id
_entity_poly.type
_entity_poly.pdbx_seq_one_letter_code
_entity_poly.pdbx_strand_id
1 'polypeptide(L)'
;MLGGKITERSIRAPADPVASPVGPDSDRAGSPQAHRPPATRPAALEGLARPPASASPGTSMAAVAVRQAELPLRALPAAMLRTPEGVALTKAVKYGALFQTLVSDASVSTDQRREYAKRGVEQATAGIEALSGLSKKGGLPNPEALLGDLLHHLAEAAMVGIKAYHRMLNEEWDARTERFGIRSEHATAASVYDGLRSALTETTPFKGAMGELAYYRAALDRFVETCEPSRPNDSMPARLERNLPAVLSARARYRSALQCLDSLHVALCGLSLRRIAAVMGLPDLAQRVNTLADAMKYRRDEVAMAIGRLDAVAMWYPGAEGAPPERLTRRQLAECKALVRAYRDGIDRVGTQLCMDSAARIEAADTSPLWKTLLEVAEVIARYRGWLDELCGSVRGGDPEPAAAPGTSGQAPVLAPETASSMLDPADALAVSDTVDLADATDAADAADAAVRTEGSGSPAPVSPFAAAPRPPDTRTAAQKLADGLLRRCPVDAETAARFGGDAVAIADAFGKDTRDIERLMGDRKTSAAMVATSMRQEVDGWFARRERLEQVRSGLSAQDPRTGHLTDRLRALDIIDRYVTTWEADAAKCALFPKTKHLERLLELGEIEHVHAPVPLRPSRDKRNRDRVFEIRIQPKRLSSPGGDADGIDGGGGRQDGDLALPLFVHLHLSRPVDADKLHTLPYKDFNAVHMKLAAQKGQGRNWEAMMHAMGHRGAKVERAHVGEELLRRLFALAGRDDASGPEAAGASGAH
;
A
#
# COMPACT_ATOMS: atom_id res chain seq x y z
N MET A 1 4.53 -34.47 -11.65
CA MET A 1 4.90 -33.61 -12.80
C MET A 1 4.79 -32.16 -12.36
N LEU A 2 5.92 -31.52 -12.05
CA LEU A 2 5.99 -30.12 -11.57
C LEU A 2 7.17 -29.43 -12.28
N GLY A 3 7.04 -29.24 -13.60
CA GLY A 3 7.87 -28.38 -14.43
C GLY A 3 7.28 -26.97 -14.58
N GLY A 4 6.67 -26.45 -13.52
CA GLY A 4 5.95 -25.17 -13.52
C GLY A 4 6.85 -23.99 -13.15
N LYS A 5 7.56 -23.47 -14.14
CA LYS A 5 8.20 -22.13 -14.27
C LYS A 5 8.15 -21.21 -13.04
N ILE A 6 9.26 -21.18 -12.27
CA ILE A 6 9.39 -20.36 -11.05
C ILE A 6 9.84 -18.91 -11.33
N THR A 7 10.00 -18.45 -12.59
CA THR A 7 10.55 -17.10 -12.86
C THR A 7 9.89 -16.27 -13.97
N GLU A 8 8.70 -16.61 -14.49
CA GLU A 8 8.07 -15.80 -15.55
C GLU A 8 7.43 -14.47 -15.09
N ARG A 9 8.21 -13.38 -15.08
CA ARG A 9 7.77 -11.98 -15.12
C ARG A 9 7.33 -11.36 -13.79
N SER A 10 8.29 -10.65 -13.20
CA SER A 10 8.04 -9.56 -12.25
C SER A 10 8.72 -8.28 -12.70
N ILE A 11 9.05 -8.13 -13.99
CA ILE A 11 9.81 -6.97 -14.45
C ILE A 11 9.47 -6.62 -15.91
N ARG A 12 8.66 -5.56 -16.10
CA ARG A 12 8.72 -4.71 -17.29
C ARG A 12 8.34 -3.28 -16.89
N ALA A 13 9.33 -2.40 -16.83
CA ALA A 13 9.17 -0.99 -17.18
C ALA A 13 9.43 -0.85 -18.70
N PRO A 14 8.91 0.19 -19.39
CA PRO A 14 9.11 0.34 -20.82
C PRO A 14 10.61 0.51 -21.14
N ALA A 15 11.10 -0.28 -22.10
CA ALA A 15 12.43 -0.11 -22.66
C ALA A 15 12.45 1.02 -23.70
N ASP A 16 13.52 1.81 -23.72
CA ASP A 16 13.84 2.68 -24.86
C ASP A 16 14.11 1.82 -26.11
N PRO A 17 13.85 2.35 -27.33
CA PRO A 17 13.96 1.57 -28.56
C PRO A 17 15.42 1.16 -28.83
N VAL A 18 15.69 -0.14 -28.77
CA VAL A 18 16.95 -0.73 -29.20
C VAL A 18 16.89 -0.95 -30.72
N ALA A 19 17.88 -0.43 -31.43
CA ALA A 19 18.08 -0.65 -32.86
C ALA A 19 18.25 -2.16 -33.16
N SER A 20 17.59 -2.61 -34.23
CA SER A 20 17.55 -4.00 -34.68
C SER A 20 18.95 -4.62 -34.86
N PRO A 21 19.14 -5.92 -34.55
CA PRO A 21 20.40 -6.60 -34.81
C PRO A 21 20.55 -6.92 -36.31
N VAL A 22 21.73 -6.63 -36.85
CA VAL A 22 22.18 -7.15 -38.15
C VAL A 22 22.49 -8.65 -37.99
N GLY A 23 21.95 -9.45 -38.90
CA GLY A 23 22.10 -10.91 -38.93
C GLY A 23 23.52 -11.38 -39.24
N PRO A 24 23.77 -12.70 -39.14
CA PRO A 24 25.11 -13.26 -39.15
C PRO A 24 25.57 -13.58 -40.58
N ASP A 25 26.71 -13.02 -40.99
CA ASP A 25 27.51 -13.63 -42.05
C ASP A 25 28.63 -14.44 -41.38
N SER A 26 28.37 -15.74 -41.32
CA SER A 26 29.40 -16.75 -41.19
C SER A 26 30.05 -16.97 -42.57
N ASP A 27 31.33 -16.63 -42.69
CA ASP A 27 32.21 -17.43 -43.54
C ASP A 27 33.62 -17.57 -42.95
N ARG A 28 34.01 -18.85 -42.93
CA ARG A 28 35.24 -19.44 -42.41
C ARG A 28 36.36 -19.22 -43.42
N ALA A 29 37.58 -18.91 -42.95
CA ALA A 29 38.81 -19.68 -43.20
C ALA A 29 40.09 -18.86 -42.96
N GLY A 30 41.09 -19.50 -42.33
CA GLY A 30 42.51 -19.23 -42.61
C GLY A 30 43.31 -18.46 -41.55
N SER A 31 43.81 -19.17 -40.54
CA SER A 31 45.13 -18.89 -39.91
C SER A 31 46.23 -18.87 -41.00
N PRO A 32 47.41 -18.21 -40.85
CA PRO A 32 48.23 -18.27 -39.62
C PRO A 32 49.07 -17.02 -39.25
N GLN A 33 49.59 -17.07 -38.02
CA GLN A 33 50.70 -16.25 -37.54
C GLN A 33 51.89 -16.26 -38.51
N ALA A 34 52.44 -15.08 -38.79
CA ALA A 34 53.79 -14.92 -39.34
C ALA A 34 54.48 -13.71 -38.70
N HIS A 35 55.57 -13.98 -37.99
CA HIS A 35 56.60 -13.02 -37.64
C HIS A 35 57.22 -12.39 -38.89
N ARG A 36 57.34 -11.05 -38.97
CA ARG A 36 58.47 -10.35 -39.62
C ARG A 36 58.46 -8.81 -39.39
N PRO A 37 59.53 -8.06 -39.71
CA PRO A 37 60.55 -7.50 -38.80
C PRO A 37 60.48 -5.94 -38.73
N PRO A 38 61.35 -5.21 -37.98
CA PRO A 38 61.21 -3.76 -37.88
C PRO A 38 61.56 -3.10 -39.22
N ALA A 39 60.63 -2.29 -39.75
CA ALA A 39 60.87 -1.47 -40.92
C ALA A 39 61.85 -0.35 -40.57
N THR A 40 63.07 -0.47 -41.08
CA THR A 40 64.04 0.62 -41.21
C THR A 40 63.45 1.73 -42.08
N ARG A 41 63.63 2.97 -41.62
CA ARG A 41 63.13 4.19 -42.26
C ARG A 41 63.91 4.45 -43.58
N PRO A 42 63.27 4.76 -44.71
CA PRO A 42 63.98 5.23 -45.89
C PRO A 42 64.60 6.59 -45.62
N ALA A 43 65.83 6.83 -46.12
CA ALA A 43 66.61 8.07 -45.96
C ALA A 43 65.93 9.34 -46.51
N ALA A 44 64.77 9.22 -47.17
CA ALA A 44 64.01 10.33 -47.73
C ALA A 44 63.04 11.02 -46.74
N LEU A 45 63.01 10.61 -45.46
CA LEU A 45 62.13 11.19 -44.42
C LEU A 45 62.89 11.70 -43.18
N GLU A 46 64.19 11.89 -43.29
CA GLU A 46 65.03 12.47 -42.25
C GLU A 46 64.95 14.00 -42.33
N GLY A 47 63.97 14.58 -41.64
CA GLY A 47 63.80 16.04 -41.59
C GLY A 47 62.39 16.54 -41.24
N LEU A 48 61.37 15.68 -41.29
CA LEU A 48 60.01 16.07 -40.90
C LEU A 48 59.75 15.72 -39.43
N ALA A 49 59.42 16.76 -38.64
CA ALA A 49 59.01 16.65 -37.26
C ALA A 49 57.85 15.63 -37.14
N ARG A 50 57.98 14.74 -36.15
CA ARG A 50 56.96 13.76 -35.79
C ARG A 50 55.67 14.51 -35.43
N PRO A 51 54.54 14.33 -36.15
CA PRO A 51 53.27 14.80 -35.63
C PRO A 51 52.96 14.02 -34.35
N PRO A 52 52.41 14.65 -33.30
CA PRO A 52 52.02 13.93 -32.10
C PRO A 52 51.01 12.87 -32.51
N ALA A 53 51.27 11.63 -32.07
CA ALA A 53 50.36 10.51 -32.29
C ALA A 53 48.97 10.91 -31.81
N SER A 54 47.99 10.80 -32.70
CA SER A 54 46.59 11.11 -32.46
C SER A 54 46.09 10.38 -31.21
N ALA A 55 46.05 11.08 -30.08
CA ALA A 55 45.38 10.59 -28.89
C ALA A 55 43.88 10.55 -29.19
N SER A 56 43.21 9.42 -28.88
CA SER A 56 41.76 9.33 -28.96
C SER A 56 41.11 10.51 -28.22
N PRO A 57 40.02 11.10 -28.75
CA PRO A 57 39.38 12.29 -28.16
C PRO A 57 39.04 12.12 -26.66
N GLY A 58 38.68 10.92 -26.23
CA GLY A 58 38.37 10.59 -24.82
C GLY A 58 39.55 10.70 -23.86
N THR A 59 40.77 10.36 -24.30
CA THR A 59 41.99 10.45 -23.46
C THR A 59 42.41 11.90 -23.22
N SER A 60 42.11 12.79 -24.17
CA SER A 60 42.36 14.23 -24.05
C SER A 60 41.37 14.89 -23.07
N MET A 61 40.08 14.55 -23.16
CA MET A 61 39.02 15.05 -22.28
C MET A 61 39.23 14.66 -20.80
N ALA A 62 39.57 13.40 -20.53
CA ALA A 62 39.82 12.93 -19.16
C ALA A 62 41.01 13.63 -18.50
N ALA A 63 42.10 13.83 -19.26
CA ALA A 63 43.27 14.55 -18.77
C ALA A 63 42.97 16.02 -18.47
N VAL A 64 42.09 16.66 -19.26
CA VAL A 64 41.62 18.04 -19.02
C VAL A 64 40.73 18.09 -17.77
N ALA A 65 39.79 17.17 -17.60
CA ALA A 65 38.90 17.11 -16.44
C ALA A 65 39.68 16.94 -15.12
N VAL A 66 40.67 16.04 -15.11
CA VAL A 66 41.56 15.85 -13.93
C VAL A 66 42.34 17.13 -13.63
N ARG A 67 42.92 17.78 -14.65
CA ARG A 67 43.67 19.03 -14.46
C ARG A 67 42.80 20.15 -13.92
N GLN A 68 41.53 20.23 -14.34
CA GLN A 68 40.57 21.21 -13.83
C GLN A 68 40.17 20.90 -12.38
N ALA A 69 39.87 19.64 -12.06
CA ALA A 69 39.52 19.21 -10.71
C ALA A 69 40.67 19.39 -9.71
N GLU A 70 41.92 19.35 -10.17
CA GLU A 70 43.10 19.62 -9.33
C GLU A 70 43.34 21.11 -9.05
N LEU A 71 42.69 22.04 -9.76
CA LEU A 71 42.92 23.48 -9.59
C LEU A 71 42.71 23.96 -8.13
N PRO A 72 41.65 23.55 -7.41
CA PRO A 72 41.45 23.93 -6.02
C PRO A 72 42.52 23.33 -5.09
N LEU A 73 43.09 22.16 -5.44
CA LEU A 73 44.16 21.53 -4.66
C LEU A 73 45.50 22.26 -4.79
N ARG A 74 45.74 22.98 -5.90
CA ARG A 74 46.97 23.75 -6.12
C ARG A 74 47.11 24.96 -5.20
N ALA A 75 46.00 25.42 -4.63
CA ALA A 75 46.00 26.48 -3.63
C ALA A 75 46.47 25.99 -2.24
N LEU A 76 46.64 24.67 -2.06
CA LEU A 76 47.05 24.07 -0.78
C LEU A 76 48.57 23.95 -0.65
N PRO A 77 49.13 24.12 0.56
CA PRO A 77 50.55 23.89 0.80
C PRO A 77 50.96 22.46 0.43
N ALA A 78 52.07 22.31 -0.29
CA ALA A 78 52.59 20.98 -0.69
C ALA A 78 52.85 20.05 0.50
N ALA A 79 53.20 20.61 1.67
CA ALA A 79 53.35 19.85 2.91
C ALA A 79 52.02 19.25 3.40
N MET A 80 50.91 19.97 3.22
CA MET A 80 49.56 19.52 3.59
C MET A 80 49.10 18.38 2.68
N LEU A 81 49.38 18.46 1.38
CA LEU A 81 49.04 17.39 0.41
C LEU A 81 49.84 16.10 0.60
N ARG A 82 50.96 16.13 1.34
CA ARG A 82 51.77 14.96 1.69
C ARG A 82 51.30 14.24 2.95
N THR A 83 50.38 14.84 3.72
CA THR A 83 49.75 14.16 4.86
C THR A 83 48.83 13.04 4.39
N PRO A 84 48.53 12.03 5.25
CA PRO A 84 47.56 10.98 4.91
C PRO A 84 46.20 11.55 4.45
N GLU A 85 45.72 12.61 5.10
CA GLU A 85 44.48 13.29 4.75
C GLU A 85 44.60 14.03 3.41
N GLY A 86 45.74 14.72 3.16
CA GLY A 86 46.00 15.37 1.88
C GLY A 86 46.05 14.39 0.70
N VAL A 87 46.61 13.21 0.90
CA VAL A 87 46.65 12.13 -0.11
C VAL A 87 45.25 11.57 -0.37
N ALA A 88 44.45 11.33 0.68
CA ALA A 88 43.08 10.86 0.55
C ALA A 88 42.19 11.87 -0.20
N LEU A 89 42.28 13.16 0.15
CA LEU A 89 41.58 14.25 -0.53
C LEU A 89 41.95 14.32 -2.02
N THR A 90 43.26 14.24 -2.32
CA THR A 90 43.76 14.27 -3.70
C THR A 90 43.24 13.09 -4.52
N LYS A 91 43.23 11.87 -3.94
CA LYS A 91 42.70 10.68 -4.62
C LYS A 91 41.20 10.81 -4.90
N ALA A 92 40.43 11.31 -3.95
CA ALA A 92 38.99 11.50 -4.08
C ALA A 92 38.63 12.45 -5.23
N VAL A 93 39.29 13.62 -5.28
CA VAL A 93 39.06 14.63 -6.32
C VAL A 93 39.44 14.11 -7.72
N LYS A 94 40.61 13.45 -7.85
CA LYS A 94 41.04 12.89 -9.14
C LYS A 94 40.12 11.76 -9.61
N TYR A 95 39.73 10.87 -8.70
CA TYR A 95 38.84 9.76 -9.05
C TYR A 95 37.47 10.27 -9.48
N GLY A 96 36.93 11.25 -8.75
CA GLY A 96 35.68 11.93 -9.11
C GLY A 96 35.70 12.49 -10.53
N ALA A 97 36.77 13.23 -10.88
CA ALA A 97 36.93 13.80 -12.23
C ALA A 97 37.02 12.75 -13.35
N LEU A 98 37.58 11.58 -13.06
CA LEU A 98 37.66 10.45 -14.01
C LEU A 98 36.38 9.63 -14.06
N PHE A 99 35.59 9.65 -12.99
CA PHE A 99 34.48 8.74 -12.78
C PHE A 99 33.46 8.78 -13.93
N GLN A 100 33.02 9.97 -14.34
CA GLN A 100 32.11 10.12 -15.48
C GLN A 100 32.65 9.50 -16.77
N THR A 101 33.94 9.64 -17.04
CA THR A 101 34.56 9.07 -18.25
C THR A 101 34.56 7.54 -18.17
N LEU A 102 34.84 6.98 -16.98
CA LEU A 102 34.86 5.53 -16.76
C LEU A 102 33.47 4.89 -16.92
N VAL A 103 32.40 5.58 -16.52
CA VAL A 103 31.03 5.01 -16.53
C VAL A 103 30.25 5.31 -17.80
N SER A 104 30.65 6.34 -18.57
CA SER A 104 30.00 6.73 -19.83
C SER A 104 30.45 5.90 -21.03
N ASP A 105 31.53 5.13 -20.90
CA ASP A 105 31.99 4.22 -21.95
C ASP A 105 30.96 3.09 -22.16
N ALA A 106 30.47 2.97 -23.39
CA ALA A 106 29.46 1.98 -23.78
C ALA A 106 29.98 0.53 -23.71
N SER A 107 31.30 0.33 -23.76
CA SER A 107 31.94 -0.99 -23.62
C SER A 107 31.98 -1.49 -22.18
N VAL A 108 31.73 -0.63 -21.20
CA VAL A 108 31.82 -0.97 -19.77
C VAL A 108 30.54 -1.68 -19.33
N SER A 109 30.72 -2.95 -18.93
CA SER A 109 29.65 -3.82 -18.43
C SER A 109 29.03 -3.30 -17.13
N THR A 110 27.78 -3.71 -16.86
CA THR A 110 27.05 -3.33 -15.63
C THR A 110 27.80 -3.75 -14.35
N ASP A 111 28.49 -4.89 -14.36
CA ASP A 111 29.31 -5.35 -13.23
C ASP A 111 30.54 -4.45 -13.00
N GLN A 112 31.18 -3.96 -14.06
CA GLN A 112 32.27 -2.99 -13.96
C GLN A 112 31.78 -1.62 -13.46
N ARG A 113 30.62 -1.16 -13.93
CA ARG A 113 30.00 0.09 -13.43
C ARG A 113 29.73 0.02 -11.93
N ARG A 114 29.26 -1.13 -11.43
CA ARG A 114 29.08 -1.39 -10.00
C ARG A 114 30.41 -1.30 -9.22
N GLU A 115 31.47 -1.91 -9.73
CA GLU A 115 32.79 -1.88 -9.09
C GLU A 115 33.38 -0.45 -9.06
N TYR A 116 33.26 0.29 -10.16
CA TYR A 116 33.66 1.70 -10.20
C TYR A 116 32.84 2.55 -9.23
N ALA A 117 31.52 2.34 -9.17
CA ALA A 117 30.65 3.04 -8.23
C ALA A 117 31.05 2.79 -6.78
N LYS A 118 31.30 1.53 -6.40
CA LYS A 118 31.78 1.16 -5.06
C LYS A 118 33.05 1.91 -4.69
N ARG A 119 34.07 1.88 -5.56
CA ARG A 119 35.32 2.62 -5.35
C ARG A 119 35.07 4.13 -5.30
N GLY A 120 34.18 4.66 -6.13
CA GLY A 120 33.82 6.07 -6.14
C GLY A 120 33.27 6.55 -4.81
N VAL A 121 32.31 5.80 -4.23
CA VAL A 121 31.73 6.13 -2.92
C VAL A 121 32.77 6.00 -1.80
N GLU A 122 33.62 4.97 -1.82
CA GLU A 122 34.72 4.80 -0.86
C GLU A 122 35.72 5.98 -0.90
N GLN A 123 36.16 6.36 -2.10
CA GLN A 123 37.10 7.47 -2.30
C GLN A 123 36.48 8.81 -1.91
N ALA A 124 35.23 9.09 -2.32
CA ALA A 124 34.54 10.32 -1.98
C ALA A 124 34.31 10.43 -0.46
N THR A 125 33.91 9.35 0.20
CA THR A 125 33.74 9.31 1.67
C THR A 125 35.05 9.61 2.39
N ALA A 126 36.14 8.93 2.02
CA ALA A 126 37.47 9.17 2.58
C ALA A 126 37.94 10.62 2.32
N GLY A 127 37.63 11.17 1.14
CA GLY A 127 37.91 12.56 0.79
C GLY A 127 37.19 13.56 1.69
N ILE A 128 35.90 13.32 1.98
CA ILE A 128 35.09 14.21 2.85
C ILE A 128 35.59 14.15 4.30
N GLU A 129 35.93 12.96 4.80
CA GLU A 129 36.53 12.79 6.13
C GLU A 129 37.89 13.48 6.23
N ALA A 130 38.74 13.31 5.21
CA ALA A 130 40.02 13.98 5.12
C ALA A 130 39.88 15.51 5.07
N LEU A 131 38.95 16.03 4.27
CA LEU A 131 38.66 17.47 4.19
C LEU A 131 38.21 18.02 5.55
N SER A 132 37.37 17.27 6.27
CA SER A 132 36.92 17.63 7.63
C SER A 132 38.09 17.66 8.62
N GLY A 133 38.99 16.68 8.54
CA GLY A 133 40.19 16.61 9.37
C GLY A 133 41.18 17.75 9.10
N LEU A 134 41.38 18.11 7.82
CA LEU A 134 42.22 19.23 7.42
C LEU A 134 41.60 20.58 7.79
N SER A 135 40.28 20.73 7.70
CA SER A 135 39.58 21.98 8.04
C SER A 135 39.71 22.31 9.54
N LYS A 136 39.66 21.30 10.41
CA LYS A 136 39.90 21.45 11.86
C LYS A 136 41.31 21.93 12.20
N LYS A 137 42.28 21.70 11.32
CA LYS A 137 43.69 22.09 11.51
C LYS A 137 43.97 23.55 11.10
N GLY A 138 42.98 24.25 10.51
CA GLY A 138 43.05 25.66 10.10
C GLY A 138 44.01 25.89 8.93
N GLY A 139 43.49 26.19 7.73
CA GLY A 139 44.36 26.52 6.58
C GLY A 139 43.85 26.16 5.19
N LEU A 140 42.57 25.82 5.02
CA LEU A 140 41.97 25.50 3.72
C LEU A 140 41.30 26.74 3.10
N PRO A 141 41.75 27.22 1.93
CA PRO A 141 40.99 28.18 1.14
C PRO A 141 39.74 27.48 0.55
N ASN A 142 38.56 28.04 0.82
CA ASN A 142 37.26 27.60 0.31
C ASN A 142 36.93 26.10 0.51
N PRO A 143 36.88 25.61 1.77
CA PRO A 143 36.55 24.21 2.06
C PRO A 143 35.13 23.82 1.64
N GLU A 144 34.20 24.77 1.57
CA GLU A 144 32.81 24.55 1.19
C GLU A 144 32.66 24.14 -0.28
N ALA A 145 33.42 24.77 -1.18
CA ALA A 145 33.40 24.39 -2.61
C ALA A 145 33.95 22.97 -2.82
N LEU A 146 35.06 22.61 -2.16
CA LEU A 146 35.60 21.24 -2.24
C LEU A 146 34.63 20.22 -1.63
N LEU A 147 33.98 20.56 -0.51
CA LEU A 147 32.97 19.71 0.10
C LEU A 147 31.79 19.49 -0.86
N GLY A 148 31.29 20.55 -1.51
CA GLY A 148 30.23 20.47 -2.51
C GLY A 148 30.60 19.57 -3.70
N ASP A 149 31.84 19.68 -4.19
CA ASP A 149 32.34 18.79 -5.25
C ASP A 149 32.43 17.34 -4.79
N LEU A 150 32.97 17.07 -3.60
CA LEU A 150 33.05 15.70 -3.07
C LEU A 150 31.67 15.08 -2.80
N LEU A 151 30.72 15.86 -2.29
CA LEU A 151 29.33 15.42 -2.10
C LEU A 151 28.64 15.11 -3.43
N HIS A 152 28.91 15.91 -4.47
CA HIS A 152 28.42 15.63 -5.82
C HIS A 152 28.97 14.30 -6.35
N HIS A 153 30.29 14.06 -6.26
CA HIS A 153 30.89 12.80 -6.68
C HIS A 153 30.39 11.61 -5.85
N LEU A 154 30.19 11.81 -4.54
CA LEU A 154 29.62 10.81 -3.64
C LEU A 154 28.21 10.38 -4.12
N ALA A 155 27.34 11.36 -4.37
CA ALA A 155 26.00 11.11 -4.86
C ALA A 155 26.02 10.45 -6.25
N GLU A 156 26.83 10.96 -7.17
CA GLU A 156 26.96 10.41 -8.52
C GLU A 156 27.40 8.94 -8.51
N ALA A 157 28.43 8.61 -7.74
CA ALA A 157 28.90 7.24 -7.61
C ALA A 157 27.82 6.32 -7.00
N ALA A 158 27.11 6.78 -5.96
CA ALA A 158 26.01 6.03 -5.37
C ALA A 158 24.85 5.82 -6.37
N MET A 159 24.48 6.83 -7.15
CA MET A 159 23.44 6.73 -8.18
C MET A 159 23.81 5.70 -9.26
N VAL A 160 25.06 5.68 -9.72
CA VAL A 160 25.54 4.69 -10.70
C VAL A 160 25.49 3.28 -10.10
N GLY A 161 25.91 3.10 -8.86
CA GLY A 161 25.86 1.80 -8.17
C GLY A 161 24.44 1.28 -8.02
N ILE A 162 23.50 2.14 -7.62
CA ILE A 162 22.07 1.82 -7.54
C ILE A 162 21.50 1.49 -8.93
N LYS A 163 21.81 2.29 -9.96
CA LYS A 163 21.35 2.04 -11.34
C LYS A 163 21.89 0.71 -11.87
N ALA A 164 23.13 0.35 -11.55
CA ALA A 164 23.72 -0.94 -11.90
C ALA A 164 22.95 -2.10 -11.25
N TYR A 165 22.75 -2.08 -9.93
CA TYR A 165 21.95 -3.11 -9.25
C TYR A 165 20.52 -3.19 -9.77
N HIS A 166 19.87 -2.04 -9.97
CA HIS A 166 18.53 -1.98 -10.55
C HIS A 166 18.50 -2.69 -11.91
N ARG A 167 19.41 -2.35 -12.83
CA ARG A 167 19.52 -2.98 -14.15
C ARG A 167 19.79 -4.47 -14.07
N MET A 168 20.68 -4.91 -13.18
CA MET A 168 21.02 -6.33 -13.01
C MET A 168 19.82 -7.15 -12.53
N LEU A 169 19.01 -6.57 -11.65
CA LEU A 169 17.83 -7.20 -11.07
C LEU A 169 16.60 -7.09 -11.95
N ASN A 170 16.49 -6.03 -12.76
CA ASN A 170 15.28 -5.72 -13.52
C ASN A 170 15.41 -6.02 -15.03
N GLU A 171 16.53 -5.65 -15.64
CA GLU A 171 16.68 -5.70 -17.10
C GLU A 171 17.46 -6.96 -17.53
N GLU A 172 18.49 -7.33 -16.77
CA GLU A 172 19.41 -8.42 -17.12
C GLU A 172 19.09 -9.73 -16.41
N TRP A 173 18.05 -9.75 -15.56
CA TRP A 173 17.74 -10.91 -14.71
C TRP A 173 17.55 -12.18 -15.52
N ASP A 174 16.78 -12.13 -16.60
CA ASP A 174 16.50 -13.28 -17.45
C ASP A 174 17.79 -13.88 -18.03
N ALA A 175 18.66 -13.05 -18.63
CA ALA A 175 19.96 -13.49 -19.17
C ALA A 175 20.91 -14.02 -18.08
N ARG A 176 20.77 -13.56 -16.84
CA ARG A 176 21.55 -14.04 -15.69
C ARG A 176 21.01 -15.36 -15.14
N THR A 177 19.69 -15.57 -15.13
CA THR A 177 19.06 -16.79 -14.63
C THR A 177 19.41 -18.05 -15.42
N GLU A 178 19.70 -17.93 -16.72
CA GLU A 178 20.23 -19.03 -17.53
C GLU A 178 21.60 -19.49 -17.01
N ARG A 179 22.51 -18.54 -16.72
CA ARG A 179 23.86 -18.84 -16.18
C ARG A 179 23.80 -19.47 -14.79
N PHE A 180 22.80 -19.10 -13.99
CA PHE A 180 22.59 -19.64 -12.65
C PHE A 180 21.80 -20.96 -12.64
N GLY A 181 21.43 -21.51 -13.80
CA GLY A 181 20.62 -22.74 -13.88
C GLY A 181 19.19 -22.59 -13.30
N ILE A 182 18.74 -21.35 -13.09
CA ILE A 182 17.42 -20.99 -12.58
C ILE A 182 16.38 -21.09 -13.70
N ARG A 183 16.77 -20.76 -14.94
CA ARG A 183 15.96 -20.95 -16.14
C ARG A 183 16.62 -21.97 -17.07
N SER A 184 16.02 -23.15 -17.13
CA SER A 184 16.30 -24.22 -18.10
C SER A 184 14.99 -24.98 -18.31
N GLU A 185 14.77 -25.52 -19.51
CA GLU A 185 13.63 -26.43 -19.79
C GLU A 185 13.60 -27.64 -18.83
N HIS A 186 14.74 -27.96 -18.21
CA HIS A 186 14.93 -29.09 -17.32
C HIS A 186 15.07 -28.65 -15.84
N ALA A 187 14.82 -27.37 -15.53
CA ALA A 187 15.01 -26.85 -14.18
C ALA A 187 14.04 -27.51 -13.18
N THR A 188 14.60 -28.10 -12.13
CA THR A 188 13.85 -28.69 -11.02
C THR A 188 13.72 -27.69 -9.87
N ALA A 189 12.78 -27.93 -8.95
CA ALA A 189 12.72 -27.14 -7.72
C ALA A 189 14.04 -27.17 -6.92
N ALA A 190 14.82 -28.25 -7.08
CA ALA A 190 16.14 -28.36 -6.47
C ALA A 190 17.17 -27.42 -7.13
N SER A 191 17.29 -27.46 -8.47
CA SER A 191 18.23 -26.61 -9.20
C SER A 191 17.89 -25.12 -9.11
N VAL A 192 16.60 -24.77 -9.06
CA VAL A 192 16.16 -23.38 -8.85
C VAL A 192 16.56 -22.87 -7.47
N TYR A 193 16.41 -23.69 -6.43
CA TYR A 193 16.85 -23.33 -5.09
C TYR A 193 18.37 -23.12 -5.04
N ASP A 194 19.15 -24.05 -5.60
CA ASP A 194 20.61 -23.96 -5.57
C ASP A 194 21.12 -22.77 -6.38
N GLY A 195 20.51 -22.49 -7.54
CA GLY A 195 20.80 -21.31 -8.35
C GLY A 195 20.50 -19.99 -7.63
N LEU A 196 19.32 -19.87 -7.00
CA LEU A 196 18.96 -18.67 -6.22
C LEU A 196 19.86 -18.49 -5.00
N ARG A 197 20.12 -19.58 -4.25
CA ARG A 197 21.03 -19.56 -3.10
C ARG A 197 22.41 -19.11 -3.53
N SER A 198 22.98 -19.72 -4.59
CA SER A 198 24.31 -19.37 -5.08
C SER A 198 24.37 -17.92 -5.59
N ALA A 199 23.34 -17.43 -6.28
CA ALA A 199 23.23 -16.04 -6.70
C ALA A 199 23.26 -15.05 -5.53
N LEU A 200 22.54 -15.35 -4.44
CA LEU A 200 22.40 -14.44 -3.29
C LEU A 200 23.55 -14.54 -2.27
N THR A 201 24.18 -15.72 -2.11
CA THR A 201 25.15 -15.95 -1.02
C THR A 201 26.58 -16.21 -1.48
N GLU A 202 26.80 -16.78 -2.66
CA GLU A 202 28.11 -17.31 -3.06
C GLU A 202 28.76 -16.51 -4.19
N THR A 203 27.99 -16.18 -5.21
CA THR A 203 28.51 -15.59 -6.45
C THR A 203 28.39 -14.07 -6.46
N THR A 204 29.39 -13.41 -7.05
CA THR A 204 29.21 -12.03 -7.51
C THR A 204 28.25 -12.06 -8.70
N PRO A 205 27.16 -11.30 -8.62
CA PRO A 205 27.18 -9.96 -8.04
C PRO A 205 26.25 -9.67 -6.86
N PHE A 206 25.34 -10.56 -6.47
CA PHE A 206 24.36 -10.20 -5.43
C PHE A 206 24.83 -10.50 -4.00
N LYS A 207 25.96 -11.21 -3.86
CA LYS A 207 26.64 -11.36 -2.57
C LYS A 207 26.92 -9.99 -1.94
N GLY A 208 26.31 -9.73 -0.80
CA GLY A 208 26.45 -8.47 -0.06
C GLY A 208 25.68 -7.29 -0.65
N ALA A 209 24.84 -7.49 -1.68
CA ALA A 209 24.16 -6.42 -2.39
C ALA A 209 23.27 -5.55 -1.49
N MET A 210 22.55 -6.14 -0.52
CA MET A 210 21.74 -5.35 0.42
C MET A 210 22.59 -4.39 1.25
N GLY A 211 23.78 -4.81 1.69
CA GLY A 211 24.70 -3.96 2.44
C GLY A 211 25.31 -2.85 1.57
N GLU A 212 25.71 -3.17 0.33
CA GLU A 212 26.22 -2.18 -0.61
C GLU A 212 25.15 -1.16 -1.02
N LEU A 213 23.91 -1.60 -1.28
CA LEU A 213 22.79 -0.71 -1.55
C LEU A 213 22.48 0.19 -0.34
N ALA A 214 22.51 -0.33 0.89
CA ALA A 214 22.34 0.47 2.10
C ALA A 214 23.45 1.52 2.24
N TYR A 215 24.69 1.17 1.89
CA TYR A 215 25.82 2.11 1.86
C TYR A 215 25.60 3.22 0.83
N TYR A 216 25.11 2.89 -0.37
CA TYR A 216 24.74 3.89 -1.38
C TYR A 216 23.56 4.78 -0.93
N ARG A 217 22.58 4.21 -0.23
CA ARG A 217 21.46 4.98 0.30
C ARG A 217 21.93 6.02 1.33
N ALA A 218 22.80 5.62 2.25
CA ALA A 218 23.39 6.54 3.23
C ALA A 218 24.17 7.69 2.55
N ALA A 219 24.87 7.40 1.45
CA ALA A 219 25.55 8.42 0.66
C ALA A 219 24.58 9.43 0.03
N LEU A 220 23.43 8.97 -0.50
CA LEU A 220 22.38 9.85 -1.01
C LEU A 220 21.69 10.65 0.11
N ASP A 221 21.47 10.03 1.27
CA ASP A 221 20.86 10.69 2.43
C ASP A 221 21.75 11.84 2.94
N ARG A 222 23.06 11.61 3.06
CA ARG A 222 24.03 12.65 3.38
C ARG A 222 24.01 13.82 2.38
N PHE A 223 23.85 13.54 1.09
CA PHE A 223 23.71 14.58 0.07
C PHE A 223 22.45 15.43 0.32
N VAL A 224 21.30 14.79 0.57
CA VAL A 224 20.03 15.47 0.80
C VAL A 224 20.03 16.27 2.10
N GLU A 225 20.58 15.73 3.19
CA GLU A 225 20.74 16.44 4.46
C GLU A 225 21.58 17.71 4.30
N THR A 226 22.62 17.65 3.47
CA THR A 226 23.44 18.84 3.15
C THR A 226 22.70 19.81 2.22
N CYS A 227 21.62 19.36 1.57
CA CYS A 227 20.75 20.20 0.77
C CYS A 227 19.62 20.88 1.56
N GLU A 228 19.43 20.52 2.82
CA GLU A 228 18.43 21.16 3.66
C GLU A 228 18.98 22.49 4.21
N PRO A 229 18.27 23.62 4.00
CA PRO A 229 18.74 24.92 4.45
C PRO A 229 18.85 24.94 5.98
N SER A 230 20.05 25.17 6.50
CA SER A 230 20.31 25.27 7.94
C SER A 230 19.71 26.54 8.55
N ARG A 231 19.50 27.59 7.74
CA ARG A 231 18.84 28.85 8.10
C ARG A 231 17.98 29.37 6.93
N PRO A 232 16.96 30.21 7.21
CA PRO A 232 16.03 30.72 6.19
C PRO A 232 16.66 31.51 5.02
N ASN A 233 17.94 31.91 5.12
CA ASN A 233 18.66 32.73 4.13
C ASN A 233 19.94 32.06 3.59
N ASP A 234 20.24 30.83 3.96
CA ASP A 234 21.42 30.13 3.43
C ASP A 234 21.11 29.67 2.01
N SER A 235 21.75 30.30 1.01
CA SER A 235 21.61 29.89 -0.38
C SER A 235 22.34 28.57 -0.60
N MET A 236 21.60 27.54 -0.95
CA MET A 236 22.14 26.28 -1.42
C MET A 236 23.11 26.48 -2.59
N PRO A 237 24.26 25.78 -2.63
CA PRO A 237 25.09 25.78 -3.84
C PRO A 237 24.23 25.36 -5.05
N ALA A 238 24.12 26.23 -6.07
CA ALA A 238 23.24 26.01 -7.24
C ALA A 238 23.46 24.67 -7.96
N ARG A 239 24.68 24.11 -7.84
CA ARG A 239 25.05 22.79 -8.36
C ARG A 239 24.39 21.64 -7.59
N LEU A 240 24.21 21.76 -6.27
CA LEU A 240 23.54 20.74 -5.46
C LEU A 240 22.03 20.74 -5.71
N GLU A 241 21.41 21.92 -5.78
CA GLU A 241 19.99 22.09 -6.08
C GLU A 241 19.61 21.47 -7.44
N ARG A 242 20.42 21.70 -8.48
CA ARG A 242 20.21 21.12 -9.81
C ARG A 242 20.19 19.59 -9.81
N ASN A 243 20.94 18.94 -8.91
CA ASN A 243 21.08 17.49 -8.87
C ASN A 243 20.06 16.79 -7.94
N LEU A 244 19.36 17.54 -7.09
CA LEU A 244 18.41 16.99 -6.12
C LEU A 244 17.32 16.09 -6.78
N PRO A 245 16.71 16.45 -7.92
CA PRO A 245 15.72 15.58 -8.57
C PRO A 245 16.30 14.22 -9.01
N ALA A 246 17.54 14.20 -9.51
CA ALA A 246 18.23 12.97 -9.88
C ALA A 246 18.52 12.07 -8.67
N VAL A 247 18.89 12.68 -7.53
CA VAL A 247 19.11 11.97 -6.27
C VAL A 247 17.82 11.35 -5.73
N LEU A 248 16.69 12.07 -5.77
CA LEU A 248 15.38 11.54 -5.38
C LEU A 248 14.93 10.38 -6.29
N SER A 249 15.16 10.51 -7.59
CA SER A 249 14.94 9.45 -8.57
C SER A 249 15.80 8.20 -8.28
N ALA A 250 17.05 8.39 -7.87
CA ALA A 250 17.92 7.28 -7.46
C ALA A 250 17.45 6.59 -6.17
N ARG A 251 16.86 7.32 -5.20
CA ARG A 251 16.20 6.72 -4.03
C ARG A 251 15.05 5.79 -4.44
N ALA A 252 14.26 6.16 -5.44
CA ALA A 252 13.20 5.30 -5.99
C ALA A 252 13.77 4.03 -6.65
N ARG A 253 14.89 4.14 -7.39
CA ARG A 253 15.61 2.96 -7.94
C ARG A 253 16.20 2.06 -6.87
N TYR A 254 16.73 2.63 -5.79
CA TYR A 254 17.24 1.87 -4.64
C TYR A 254 16.13 1.01 -4.02
N ARG A 255 14.96 1.59 -3.75
CA ARG A 255 13.79 0.88 -3.23
C ARG A 255 13.38 -0.25 -4.18
N SER A 256 13.29 0.02 -5.49
CA SER A 256 12.95 -1.00 -6.50
C SER A 256 13.96 -2.16 -6.52
N ALA A 257 15.26 -1.87 -6.40
CA ALA A 257 16.30 -2.91 -6.32
C ALA A 257 16.18 -3.77 -5.05
N LEU A 258 15.92 -3.17 -3.88
CA LEU A 258 15.70 -3.93 -2.65
C LEU A 258 14.41 -4.75 -2.67
N GLN A 259 13.33 -4.18 -3.23
CA GLN A 259 12.09 -4.91 -3.47
C GLN A 259 12.35 -6.17 -4.32
N CYS A 260 13.15 -6.06 -5.38
CA CYS A 260 13.52 -7.20 -6.21
C CYS A 260 14.35 -8.23 -5.43
N LEU A 261 15.37 -7.81 -4.68
CA LEU A 261 16.19 -8.71 -3.86
C LEU A 261 15.35 -9.44 -2.80
N ASP A 262 14.50 -8.74 -2.05
CA ASP A 262 13.63 -9.38 -1.06
C ASP A 262 12.60 -10.31 -1.74
N SER A 263 12.11 -10.01 -2.95
CA SER A 263 11.26 -10.95 -3.70
C SER A 263 11.96 -12.28 -4.03
N LEU A 264 13.26 -12.22 -4.37
CA LEU A 264 14.09 -13.39 -4.60
C LEU A 264 14.34 -14.16 -3.31
N HIS A 265 14.55 -13.46 -2.19
CA HIS A 265 14.65 -14.09 -0.88
C HIS A 265 13.33 -14.77 -0.49
N VAL A 266 12.17 -14.16 -0.69
CA VAL A 266 10.86 -14.80 -0.45
C VAL A 266 10.73 -16.10 -1.26
N ALA A 267 11.12 -16.09 -2.53
CA ALA A 267 11.09 -17.28 -3.38
C ALA A 267 12.04 -18.39 -2.87
N LEU A 268 13.28 -18.02 -2.48
CA LEU A 268 14.25 -18.94 -1.88
C LEU A 268 13.73 -19.54 -0.58
N CYS A 269 13.14 -18.70 0.29
CA CYS A 269 12.51 -19.10 1.54
C CYS A 269 11.36 -20.07 1.31
N GLY A 270 10.49 -19.82 0.34
CA GLY A 270 9.39 -20.72 -0.02
C GLY A 270 9.89 -22.10 -0.47
N LEU A 271 10.96 -22.16 -1.26
CA LEU A 271 11.61 -23.41 -1.65
C LEU A 271 12.27 -24.13 -0.47
N SER A 272 12.91 -23.39 0.43
CA SER A 272 13.51 -23.92 1.65
C SER A 272 12.46 -24.56 2.56
N LEU A 273 11.37 -23.83 2.84
CA LEU A 273 10.27 -24.31 3.66
C LEU A 273 9.58 -25.54 3.03
N ARG A 274 9.48 -25.61 1.70
CA ARG A 274 8.97 -26.80 1.00
C ARG A 274 9.82 -28.04 1.30
N ARG A 275 11.14 -27.91 1.21
CA ARG A 275 12.08 -28.99 1.52
C ARG A 275 11.94 -29.43 2.98
N ILE A 276 11.89 -28.46 3.90
CA ILE A 276 11.71 -28.73 5.34
C ILE A 276 10.37 -29.44 5.60
N ALA A 277 9.27 -28.96 5.02
CA ALA A 277 7.95 -29.56 5.19
C ALA A 277 7.92 -31.02 4.71
N ALA A 278 8.58 -31.32 3.59
CA ALA A 278 8.69 -32.68 3.06
C ALA A 278 9.55 -33.58 3.96
N VAL A 279 10.74 -33.13 4.37
CA VAL A 279 11.66 -33.91 5.22
C VAL A 279 11.07 -34.19 6.59
N MET A 280 10.38 -33.21 7.18
CA MET A 280 9.80 -33.31 8.52
C MET A 280 8.36 -33.86 8.53
N GLY A 281 7.77 -34.12 7.36
CA GLY A 281 6.38 -34.61 7.26
C GLY A 281 5.34 -33.65 7.85
N LEU A 282 5.46 -32.35 7.57
CA LEU A 282 4.61 -31.30 8.16
C LEU A 282 3.57 -30.81 7.15
N PRO A 283 2.34 -31.39 7.11
CA PRO A 283 1.33 -31.05 6.11
C PRO A 283 0.85 -29.59 6.23
N ASP A 284 0.72 -29.07 7.46
CA ASP A 284 0.31 -27.68 7.68
C ASP A 284 1.32 -26.69 7.09
N LEU A 285 2.62 -26.96 7.26
CA LEU A 285 3.69 -26.14 6.69
C LEU A 285 3.72 -26.27 5.16
N ALA A 286 3.49 -27.46 4.61
CA ALA A 286 3.37 -27.65 3.17
C ALA A 286 2.20 -26.82 2.60
N GLN A 287 1.08 -26.76 3.32
CA GLN A 287 -0.06 -25.93 2.94
C GLN A 287 0.27 -24.43 3.00
N ARG A 288 1.04 -23.95 4.00
CA ARG A 288 1.54 -22.57 4.03
C ARG A 288 2.39 -22.24 2.83
N VAL A 289 3.29 -23.15 2.44
CA VAL A 289 4.16 -22.97 1.28
C VAL A 289 3.38 -22.93 -0.02
N ASN A 290 2.32 -23.72 -0.15
CA ASN A 290 1.43 -23.65 -1.31
C ASN A 290 0.68 -22.32 -1.34
N THR A 291 0.14 -21.88 -0.19
CA THR A 291 -0.52 -20.58 -0.05
C THR A 291 0.41 -19.41 -0.41
N LEU A 292 1.69 -19.49 0.01
CA LEU A 292 2.72 -18.51 -0.39
C LEU A 292 2.91 -18.50 -1.91
N ALA A 293 3.02 -19.69 -2.51
CA ALA A 293 3.20 -19.81 -3.95
C ALA A 293 2.00 -19.27 -4.74
N ASP A 294 0.77 -19.46 -4.24
CA ASP A 294 -0.44 -18.94 -4.85
C ASP A 294 -0.55 -17.41 -4.69
N ALA A 295 -0.23 -16.88 -3.51
CA ALA A 295 -0.15 -15.44 -3.27
C ALA A 295 0.88 -14.76 -4.21
N MET A 296 2.05 -15.38 -4.41
CA MET A 296 3.07 -14.89 -5.33
C MET A 296 2.65 -14.95 -6.81
N LYS A 297 1.63 -15.76 -7.16
CA LYS A 297 1.08 -15.88 -8.52
C LYS A 297 -0.16 -15.01 -8.75
N TYR A 298 -0.71 -14.40 -7.71
CA TYR A 298 -1.91 -13.58 -7.80
C TYR A 298 -1.76 -12.48 -8.85
N ARG A 299 -2.58 -12.55 -9.93
CA ARG A 299 -2.64 -11.59 -11.05
C ARG A 299 -1.26 -11.10 -11.49
N ARG A 300 -0.31 -12.04 -11.56
CA ARG A 300 1.12 -11.79 -11.64
C ARG A 300 1.52 -10.72 -12.66
N ASP A 301 1.09 -10.88 -13.92
CA ASP A 301 1.46 -9.97 -15.00
C ASP A 301 0.89 -8.56 -14.79
N GLU A 302 -0.33 -8.47 -14.25
CA GLU A 302 -1.00 -7.20 -13.98
C GLU A 302 -0.35 -6.48 -12.79
N VAL A 303 0.02 -7.21 -11.74
CA VAL A 303 0.77 -6.68 -10.58
C VAL A 303 2.14 -6.17 -11.04
N ALA A 304 2.85 -6.95 -11.84
CA ALA A 304 4.15 -6.54 -12.39
C ALA A 304 4.04 -5.27 -13.24
N MET A 305 3.00 -5.17 -14.07
CA MET A 305 2.72 -3.98 -14.87
C MET A 305 2.37 -2.77 -13.99
N ALA A 306 1.56 -2.96 -12.94
CA ALA A 306 1.21 -1.90 -12.00
C ALA A 306 2.44 -1.38 -11.24
N ILE A 307 3.30 -2.28 -10.75
CA ILE A 307 4.59 -1.91 -10.13
C ILE A 307 5.43 -1.12 -11.12
N GLY A 308 5.60 -1.61 -12.35
CA GLY A 308 6.40 -0.94 -13.38
C GLY A 308 5.88 0.46 -13.73
N ARG A 309 4.56 0.66 -13.79
CA ARG A 309 3.94 1.97 -14.02
C ARG A 309 4.18 2.94 -12.86
N LEU A 310 4.03 2.48 -11.61
CA LEU A 310 4.29 3.29 -10.43
C LEU A 310 5.78 3.64 -10.30
N ASP A 311 6.67 2.69 -10.56
CA ASP A 311 8.12 2.89 -10.58
C ASP A 311 8.53 3.92 -11.64
N ALA A 312 7.98 3.84 -12.84
CA ALA A 312 8.25 4.80 -13.90
C ALA A 312 7.87 6.23 -13.50
N VAL A 313 6.75 6.41 -12.80
CA VAL A 313 6.34 7.72 -12.25
C VAL A 313 7.28 8.17 -11.13
N ALA A 314 7.63 7.28 -10.19
CA ALA A 314 8.50 7.60 -9.05
C ALA A 314 9.95 7.92 -9.45
N MET A 315 10.44 7.34 -10.55
CA MET A 315 11.80 7.53 -11.03
C MET A 315 11.94 8.68 -12.02
N TRP A 316 10.87 9.25 -12.55
CA TRP A 316 10.96 10.30 -13.57
C TRP A 316 11.20 11.68 -12.95
N TYR A 317 12.02 12.49 -13.63
CA TYR A 317 12.22 13.91 -13.34
C TYR A 317 12.58 14.69 -14.62
N PRO A 318 12.40 16.02 -14.65
CA PRO A 318 12.85 16.86 -15.77
C PRO A 318 14.37 16.77 -15.97
N GLY A 319 14.81 16.28 -17.13
CA GLY A 319 16.23 16.06 -17.44
C GLY A 319 16.74 14.63 -17.21
N ALA A 320 15.86 13.68 -16.89
CA ALA A 320 16.18 12.25 -16.93
C ALA A 320 16.45 11.78 -18.39
N GLU A 321 17.26 10.72 -18.54
CA GLU A 321 17.40 10.00 -19.81
C GLU A 321 16.08 9.31 -20.18
N GLY A 322 15.68 9.39 -21.45
CA GLY A 322 14.48 8.73 -21.98
C GLY A 322 13.23 9.63 -22.01
N ALA A 323 12.17 9.11 -22.63
CA ALA A 323 10.91 9.82 -22.74
C ALA A 323 10.18 9.90 -21.38
N PRO A 324 9.38 10.95 -21.13
CA PRO A 324 8.52 10.98 -19.95
C PRO A 324 7.54 9.80 -19.95
N PRO A 325 7.26 9.20 -18.78
CA PRO A 325 6.30 8.11 -18.69
C PRO A 325 4.91 8.60 -19.08
N GLU A 326 4.07 7.66 -19.51
CA GLU A 326 2.66 7.93 -19.79
C GLU A 326 2.00 8.61 -18.57
N ARG A 327 1.30 9.73 -18.82
CA ARG A 327 0.58 10.43 -17.75
C ARG A 327 -0.60 9.59 -17.29
N LEU A 328 -0.47 8.99 -16.11
CA LEU A 328 -1.52 8.21 -15.50
C LEU A 328 -2.62 9.12 -14.94
N THR A 329 -3.87 8.80 -15.25
CA THR A 329 -5.02 9.45 -14.62
C THR A 329 -5.10 9.08 -13.13
N ARG A 330 -5.78 9.90 -12.31
CA ARG A 330 -6.01 9.58 -10.88
C ARG A 330 -6.65 8.21 -10.69
N ARG A 331 -7.59 7.84 -11.58
CA ARG A 331 -8.23 6.53 -11.58
C ARG A 331 -7.24 5.39 -11.84
N GLN A 332 -6.41 5.52 -12.88
CA GLN A 332 -5.40 4.49 -13.20
C GLN A 332 -4.36 4.35 -12.08
N LEU A 333 -3.97 5.45 -11.42
CA LEU A 333 -3.11 5.41 -10.24
C LEU A 333 -3.77 4.65 -9.08
N ALA A 334 -5.06 4.91 -8.82
CA ALA A 334 -5.82 4.21 -7.80
C ALA A 334 -5.94 2.71 -8.10
N GLU A 335 -6.21 2.33 -9.36
CA GLU A 335 -6.28 0.94 -9.81
C GLU A 335 -4.92 0.22 -9.63
N CYS A 336 -3.81 0.85 -10.05
CA CYS A 336 -2.48 0.29 -9.85
C CYS A 336 -2.15 0.10 -8.35
N LYS A 337 -2.42 1.12 -7.51
CA LYS A 337 -2.20 1.05 -6.07
C LYS A 337 -3.07 -0.02 -5.40
N ALA A 338 -4.35 -0.13 -5.79
CA ALA A 338 -5.26 -1.15 -5.26
C ALA A 338 -4.77 -2.56 -5.61
N LEU A 339 -4.30 -2.77 -6.83
CA LEU A 339 -3.77 -4.06 -7.27
C LEU A 339 -2.50 -4.46 -6.48
N VAL A 340 -1.56 -3.52 -6.31
CA VAL A 340 -0.34 -3.75 -5.52
C VAL A 340 -0.67 -4.03 -4.04
N ARG A 341 -1.63 -3.30 -3.46
CA ARG A 341 -2.10 -3.53 -2.07
C ARG A 341 -2.75 -4.90 -1.90
N ALA A 342 -3.58 -5.34 -2.86
CA ALA A 342 -4.19 -6.66 -2.82
C ALA A 342 -3.16 -7.80 -2.87
N TYR A 343 -2.16 -7.67 -3.76
CA TYR A 343 -1.03 -8.60 -3.84
C TYR A 343 -0.22 -8.65 -2.53
N ARG A 344 0.14 -7.47 -2.01
CA ARG A 344 0.80 -7.29 -0.71
C ARG A 344 0.03 -8.01 0.41
N ASP A 345 -1.29 -7.81 0.50
CA ASP A 345 -2.14 -8.39 1.54
C ASP A 345 -2.25 -9.92 1.43
N GLY A 346 -2.10 -10.48 0.23
CA GLY A 346 -2.01 -11.93 0.03
C GLY A 346 -0.76 -12.52 0.69
N ILE A 347 0.39 -11.90 0.46
CA ILE A 347 1.68 -12.37 0.98
C ILE A 347 1.79 -12.11 2.49
N ASP A 348 1.33 -10.94 2.96
CA ASP A 348 1.34 -10.55 4.38
C ASP A 348 0.54 -11.52 5.26
N ARG A 349 -0.59 -12.02 4.75
CA ARG A 349 -1.38 -13.06 5.43
C ARG A 349 -0.57 -14.34 5.66
N VAL A 350 0.26 -14.74 4.70
CA VAL A 350 1.13 -15.91 4.86
C VAL A 350 2.24 -15.62 5.87
N GLY A 351 2.89 -14.46 5.79
CA GLY A 351 3.91 -14.05 6.77
C GLY A 351 3.36 -14.05 8.20
N THR A 352 2.17 -13.48 8.41
CA THR A 352 1.45 -13.52 9.69
C THR A 352 1.25 -14.94 10.17
N GLN A 353 0.81 -15.84 9.28
CA GLN A 353 0.60 -17.24 9.64
C GLN A 353 1.90 -18.00 9.95
N LEU A 354 3.03 -17.64 9.34
CA LEU A 354 4.33 -18.21 9.72
C LEU A 354 4.76 -17.75 11.12
N CYS A 355 4.50 -16.48 11.49
CA CYS A 355 4.70 -16.00 12.86
C CYS A 355 3.83 -16.78 13.86
N MET A 356 2.60 -17.11 13.47
CA MET A 356 1.69 -17.94 14.27
C MET A 356 2.26 -19.33 14.54
N ASP A 357 2.66 -20.00 13.46
CA ASP A 357 3.18 -21.36 13.52
C ASP A 357 4.50 -21.39 14.33
N SER A 358 5.30 -20.32 14.28
CA SER A 358 6.48 -20.13 15.14
C SER A 358 6.13 -19.96 16.62
N ALA A 359 5.18 -19.06 16.94
CA ALA A 359 4.76 -18.84 18.33
C ALA A 359 4.21 -20.12 18.98
N ALA A 360 3.37 -20.87 18.26
CA ALA A 360 2.82 -22.13 18.75
C ALA A 360 3.93 -23.16 19.06
N ARG A 361 5.00 -23.19 18.27
CA ARG A 361 6.17 -24.06 18.50
C ARG A 361 6.99 -23.62 19.71
N ILE A 362 7.20 -22.32 19.90
CA ILE A 362 7.86 -21.77 21.09
C ILE A 362 7.07 -22.15 22.35
N GLU A 363 5.74 -21.97 22.32
CA GLU A 363 4.86 -22.35 23.44
C GLU A 363 4.86 -23.85 23.72
N ALA A 364 4.99 -24.68 22.69
CA ALA A 364 5.14 -26.13 22.83
C ALA A 364 6.53 -26.58 23.33
N ALA A 365 7.43 -25.64 23.63
CA ALA A 365 8.84 -25.89 23.96
C ALA A 365 9.53 -26.76 22.89
N ASP A 366 9.23 -26.50 21.61
CA ASP A 366 9.87 -27.15 20.48
C ASP A 366 11.37 -26.80 20.46
N THR A 367 12.23 -27.81 20.62
CA THR A 367 13.69 -27.65 20.56
C THR A 367 14.23 -27.59 19.13
N SER A 368 13.37 -27.79 18.12
CA SER A 368 13.74 -27.67 16.71
C SER A 368 14.10 -26.23 16.36
N PRO A 369 15.08 -25.99 15.47
CA PRO A 369 15.37 -24.65 14.95
C PRO A 369 14.25 -24.11 14.04
N LEU A 370 13.24 -24.92 13.70
CA LEU A 370 12.20 -24.56 12.74
C LEU A 370 11.46 -23.26 13.08
N TRP A 371 11.15 -23.00 14.35
CA TRP A 371 10.46 -21.75 14.72
C TRP A 371 11.29 -20.51 14.38
N LYS A 372 12.63 -20.58 14.44
CA LYS A 372 13.53 -19.49 14.02
C LYS A 372 13.46 -19.31 12.51
N THR A 373 13.55 -20.39 11.76
CA THR A 373 13.43 -20.35 10.30
C THR A 373 12.09 -19.76 9.86
N LEU A 374 10.98 -20.10 10.52
CA LEU A 374 9.67 -19.50 10.22
C LEU A 374 9.66 -17.98 10.46
N LEU A 375 10.31 -17.49 11.51
CA LEU A 375 10.44 -16.05 11.78
C LEU A 375 11.34 -15.34 10.78
N GLU A 376 12.47 -15.94 10.42
CA GLU A 376 13.37 -15.40 9.39
C GLU A 376 12.62 -15.23 8.06
N VAL A 377 11.80 -16.22 7.66
CA VAL A 377 10.97 -16.10 6.45
C VAL A 377 9.90 -15.01 6.60
N ALA A 378 9.23 -14.94 7.75
CA ALA A 378 8.23 -13.91 8.00
C ALA A 378 8.82 -12.50 7.98
N GLU A 379 10.05 -12.32 8.48
CA GLU A 379 10.78 -11.05 8.43
C GLU A 379 11.05 -10.62 6.98
N VAL A 380 11.53 -11.53 6.12
CA VAL A 380 11.74 -11.25 4.70
C VAL A 380 10.43 -10.85 4.02
N ILE A 381 9.33 -11.55 4.32
CA ILE A 381 7.99 -11.19 3.81
C ILE A 381 7.59 -9.78 4.28
N ALA A 382 7.81 -9.45 5.56
CA ALA A 382 7.49 -8.14 6.11
C ALA A 382 8.31 -7.01 5.45
N ARG A 383 9.61 -7.23 5.19
CA ARG A 383 10.44 -6.28 4.42
C ARG A 383 9.94 -6.10 3.00
N TYR A 384 9.64 -7.21 2.30
CA TYR A 384 9.10 -7.16 0.94
C TYR A 384 7.79 -6.36 0.88
N ARG A 385 6.88 -6.61 1.83
CA ARG A 385 5.66 -5.82 2.00
C ARG A 385 5.98 -4.33 2.20
N GLY A 386 6.94 -4.00 3.07
CA GLY A 386 7.33 -2.62 3.35
C GLY A 386 7.71 -1.86 2.08
N TRP A 387 8.42 -2.50 1.15
CA TRP A 387 8.77 -1.91 -0.13
C TRP A 387 7.57 -1.66 -1.05
N LEU A 388 6.55 -2.52 -1.00
CA LEU A 388 5.29 -2.32 -1.73
C LEU A 388 4.46 -1.17 -1.16
N ASP A 389 4.47 -1.00 0.16
CA ASP A 389 3.85 0.12 0.86
C ASP A 389 4.55 1.44 0.51
N GLU A 390 5.88 1.46 0.57
CA GLU A 390 6.68 2.62 0.19
C GLU A 390 6.47 3.00 -1.28
N LEU A 391 6.38 2.03 -2.19
CA LEU A 391 6.06 2.30 -3.60
C LEU A 391 4.72 3.03 -3.73
N CYS A 392 3.67 2.50 -3.10
CA CYS A 392 2.35 3.14 -3.14
C CYS A 392 2.37 4.55 -2.53
N GLY A 393 3.14 4.77 -1.45
CA GLY A 393 3.29 6.07 -0.80
C GLY A 393 4.15 7.07 -1.58
N SER A 394 5.08 6.60 -2.41
CA SER A 394 6.02 7.44 -3.15
C SER A 394 5.36 8.23 -4.30
N VAL A 395 4.26 7.71 -4.86
CA VAL A 395 3.53 8.34 -5.96
C VAL A 395 2.35 9.13 -5.43
N ARG A 396 2.31 10.43 -5.69
CA ARG A 396 1.20 11.31 -5.26
C ARG A 396 -0.07 11.05 -6.08
N GLY A 397 -1.22 11.12 -5.42
CA GLY A 397 -2.54 10.96 -6.06
C GLY A 397 -2.99 9.50 -6.21
N GLY A 398 -4.28 9.29 -6.41
CA GLY A 398 -4.88 7.94 -6.49
C GLY A 398 -4.98 7.21 -5.15
N ASP A 399 -4.63 7.87 -4.03
CA ASP A 399 -5.05 7.42 -2.71
C ASP A 399 -6.50 7.88 -2.45
N PRO A 400 -7.31 7.10 -1.72
CA PRO A 400 -8.60 7.60 -1.24
C PRO A 400 -8.33 8.91 -0.48
N GLU A 401 -8.99 9.99 -0.88
CA GLU A 401 -8.65 11.34 -0.44
C GLU A 401 -8.73 11.43 1.09
N PRO A 402 -7.68 11.89 1.79
CA PRO A 402 -7.78 12.18 3.21
C PRO A 402 -8.77 13.33 3.39
N ALA A 403 -9.73 13.18 4.30
CA ALA A 403 -10.63 14.26 4.68
C ALA A 403 -9.82 15.54 4.94
N ALA A 404 -10.07 16.58 4.14
CA ALA A 404 -9.56 17.90 4.43
C ALA A 404 -10.02 18.30 5.84
N ALA A 405 -9.05 18.47 6.75
CA ALA A 405 -9.32 19.04 8.05
C ALA A 405 -9.91 20.45 7.85
N PRO A 406 -10.98 20.83 8.56
CA PRO A 406 -11.50 22.18 8.46
C PRO A 406 -10.50 23.16 9.07
N GLY A 407 -9.95 24.02 8.21
CA GLY A 407 -9.58 25.39 8.55
C GLY A 407 -8.26 25.60 9.28
N THR A 408 -7.23 26.03 8.55
CA THR A 408 -6.60 27.34 8.81
C THR A 408 -5.92 27.82 7.54
N SER A 409 -6.70 28.44 6.65
CA SER A 409 -6.14 29.37 5.68
C SER A 409 -6.19 30.75 6.32
N GLY A 410 -5.04 31.18 6.83
CA GLY A 410 -4.63 32.57 6.83
C GLY A 410 -3.36 32.63 6.00
N GLN A 411 -3.41 33.41 4.92
CA GLN A 411 -2.30 33.84 4.06
C GLN A 411 -1.80 32.87 2.97
N ALA A 412 -2.30 33.11 1.75
CA ALA A 412 -1.59 32.81 0.51
C ALA A 412 -0.42 33.80 0.30
N PRO A 413 0.73 33.39 -0.23
CA PRO A 413 1.72 34.33 -0.75
C PRO A 413 1.32 34.71 -2.19
N VAL A 414 0.92 35.97 -2.36
CA VAL A 414 0.77 36.61 -3.68
C VAL A 414 2.13 37.13 -4.10
N LEU A 415 2.61 36.70 -5.27
CA LEU A 415 3.75 37.30 -5.97
C LEU A 415 3.38 38.72 -6.42
N ALA A 416 4.19 39.70 -5.99
CA ALA A 416 4.15 41.06 -6.51
C ALA A 416 4.78 41.14 -7.92
N PRO A 417 4.44 42.19 -8.67
CA PRO A 417 5.48 43.07 -9.21
C PRO A 417 5.31 44.51 -8.67
N GLU A 418 6.47 45.18 -8.54
CA GLU A 418 6.69 46.57 -8.14
C GLU A 418 5.90 47.55 -9.06
N THR A 419 5.40 48.72 -8.66
CA THR A 419 6.16 49.91 -8.21
C THR A 419 5.19 51.05 -7.82
N ALA A 420 5.69 51.97 -6.97
CA ALA A 420 5.33 53.39 -6.80
C ALA A 420 4.25 53.82 -5.76
N SER A 421 4.75 54.06 -4.54
CA SER A 421 4.69 55.31 -3.75
C SER A 421 3.39 56.08 -3.48
N SER A 422 3.12 56.17 -2.17
CA SER A 422 3.06 57.41 -1.35
C SER A 422 1.73 57.78 -0.69
N MET A 423 1.76 57.60 0.64
CA MET A 423 1.38 58.55 1.71
C MET A 423 -0.06 59.08 1.79
N LEU A 424 -0.79 58.70 2.85
CA LEU A 424 -1.00 59.50 4.06
C LEU A 424 -1.95 58.79 5.05
N ASP A 425 -1.54 58.83 6.31
CA ASP A 425 -2.16 58.36 7.56
C ASP A 425 -3.19 59.41 8.08
N PRO A 426 -3.77 59.32 9.30
CA PRO A 426 -4.89 58.46 9.74
C PRO A 426 -5.97 59.30 10.52
N ALA A 427 -7.00 58.67 11.10
CA ALA A 427 -7.63 59.20 12.34
C ALA A 427 -8.52 58.16 13.05
N ASP A 428 -8.10 57.86 14.29
CA ASP A 428 -8.89 57.60 15.50
C ASP A 428 -9.81 56.38 15.63
N ALA A 429 -9.17 55.25 15.99
CA ALA A 429 -9.05 54.78 17.37
C ALA A 429 -10.27 54.89 18.34
N LEU A 430 -10.60 53.70 18.86
CA LEU A 430 -11.03 53.37 20.23
C LEU A 430 -12.53 53.22 20.56
N ALA A 431 -12.94 51.95 20.47
CA ALA A 431 -13.09 51.04 21.63
C ALA A 431 -14.40 51.00 22.44
N VAL A 432 -14.65 49.73 22.81
CA VAL A 432 -15.39 49.21 23.97
C VAL A 432 -16.89 48.91 23.77
N SER A 433 -17.08 47.62 23.48
CA SER A 433 -17.91 46.64 24.17
C SER A 433 -19.41 46.87 24.43
N ASP A 434 -20.08 45.77 24.08
CA ASP A 434 -21.02 45.02 24.91
C ASP A 434 -22.52 45.17 24.66
N THR A 435 -23.04 44.01 24.24
CA THR A 435 -24.24 43.33 24.75
C THR A 435 -25.62 43.69 24.19
N VAL A 436 -26.21 42.61 23.67
CA VAL A 436 -27.57 42.09 23.83
C VAL A 436 -28.76 42.82 23.18
N ASP A 437 -29.33 42.05 22.25
CA ASP A 437 -30.72 41.66 22.15
C ASP A 437 -31.82 42.68 21.82
N LEU A 438 -32.37 42.43 20.63
CA LEU A 438 -33.77 42.11 20.38
C LEU A 438 -34.77 43.26 20.60
N ALA A 439 -35.16 43.90 19.50
CA ALA A 439 -36.41 44.63 19.40
C ALA A 439 -37.18 44.15 18.16
N ASP A 440 -38.25 43.43 18.46
CA ASP A 440 -39.42 43.20 17.60
C ASP A 440 -40.28 44.49 17.56
N ALA A 441 -41.29 44.48 16.67
CA ALA A 441 -42.39 45.43 16.51
C ALA A 441 -42.20 46.57 15.49
N THR A 442 -42.61 46.20 14.28
CA THR A 442 -43.34 47.01 13.28
C THR A 442 -44.58 47.70 13.84
N ASP A 443 -44.83 48.96 13.44
CA ASP A 443 -46.04 49.46 12.74
C ASP A 443 -46.01 51.00 12.71
N ALA A 444 -46.03 51.62 11.51
CA ALA A 444 -47.22 52.20 10.84
C ALA A 444 -47.81 53.40 11.62
N ALA A 445 -48.11 54.57 11.06
CA ALA A 445 -48.58 54.92 9.73
C ALA A 445 -48.51 56.45 9.50
N ASP A 446 -49.01 56.86 8.32
CA ASP A 446 -49.56 58.18 7.96
C ASP A 446 -48.60 59.32 7.57
N ALA A 447 -48.88 60.19 6.60
CA ALA A 447 -49.88 60.27 5.52
C ALA A 447 -49.54 61.54 4.71
N ALA A 448 -49.81 61.53 3.39
CA ALA A 448 -50.07 62.70 2.51
C ALA A 448 -48.93 63.74 2.36
N ASP A 449 -48.76 64.54 1.30
CA ASP A 449 -49.59 64.94 0.18
C ASP A 449 -48.65 65.64 -0.86
N ALA A 450 -49.24 66.06 -1.98
CA ALA A 450 -48.83 67.15 -2.86
C ALA A 450 -47.92 66.84 -4.07
N ALA A 451 -48.60 66.85 -5.22
CA ALA A 451 -48.09 66.88 -6.58
C ALA A 451 -47.49 68.25 -6.98
N VAL A 452 -46.46 68.24 -7.85
CA VAL A 452 -46.31 69.20 -8.96
C VAL A 452 -45.61 68.50 -10.12
N ARG A 453 -46.24 68.54 -11.30
CA ARG A 453 -45.66 68.20 -12.61
C ARG A 453 -44.95 69.42 -13.19
N THR A 454 -43.80 69.26 -13.85
CA THR A 454 -43.58 69.86 -15.19
C THR A 454 -42.47 69.10 -15.92
N GLU A 455 -42.67 68.98 -17.22
CA GLU A 455 -42.02 68.10 -18.19
C GLU A 455 -40.65 68.60 -18.67
N GLY A 456 -39.87 67.71 -19.31
CA GLY A 456 -39.04 68.14 -20.44
C GLY A 456 -37.78 67.32 -20.76
N SER A 457 -37.95 66.33 -21.66
CA SER A 457 -37.01 65.98 -22.74
C SER A 457 -35.89 64.95 -22.50
N GLY A 458 -35.97 63.81 -23.22
CA GLY A 458 -34.80 63.05 -23.68
C GLY A 458 -34.74 61.55 -23.35
N SER A 459 -35.54 60.72 -24.03
CA SER A 459 -35.51 59.23 -24.03
C SER A 459 -34.25 58.65 -24.76
N PRO A 460 -33.92 57.33 -24.72
CA PRO A 460 -34.57 56.22 -24.00
C PRO A 460 -33.61 55.29 -23.19
N ALA A 461 -34.14 54.71 -22.11
CA ALA A 461 -33.56 53.60 -21.34
C ALA A 461 -34.48 52.35 -21.44
N PRO A 462 -34.03 51.14 -21.04
CA PRO A 462 -34.43 49.88 -21.67
C PRO A 462 -35.77 49.31 -21.17
N VAL A 463 -36.36 48.52 -22.09
CA VAL A 463 -37.44 47.52 -21.97
C VAL A 463 -37.83 47.01 -20.56
N SER A 464 -39.14 47.06 -20.29
CA SER A 464 -39.83 46.49 -19.14
C SER A 464 -39.71 44.95 -19.01
N PRO A 465 -39.68 44.39 -17.79
CA PRO A 465 -39.95 42.97 -17.58
C PRO A 465 -41.46 42.70 -17.66
N PHE A 466 -41.80 41.67 -18.43
CA PHE A 466 -43.15 41.12 -18.57
C PHE A 466 -43.79 40.80 -17.20
N ALA A 467 -45.01 41.29 -16.99
CA ALA A 467 -45.90 40.82 -15.93
C ALA A 467 -46.24 39.32 -16.17
N ALA A 468 -45.86 38.46 -15.23
CA ALA A 468 -46.23 37.05 -15.26
C ALA A 468 -47.72 36.88 -14.94
N ALA A 469 -48.43 36.09 -15.75
CA ALA A 469 -49.84 35.77 -15.56
C ALA A 469 -50.11 35.07 -14.20
N PRO A 470 -51.31 35.24 -13.58
CA PRO A 470 -51.67 34.54 -12.35
C PRO A 470 -51.70 33.02 -12.56
N ARG A 471 -50.98 32.26 -11.73
CA ARG A 471 -51.04 30.79 -11.76
C ARG A 471 -52.43 30.33 -11.27
N PRO A 472 -53.05 29.30 -11.88
CA PRO A 472 -54.35 28.78 -11.45
C PRO A 472 -54.30 28.24 -10.00
N PRO A 473 -55.42 28.30 -9.25
CA PRO A 473 -55.47 27.85 -7.86
C PRO A 473 -55.24 26.35 -7.75
N ASP A 474 -54.38 25.97 -6.81
CA ASP A 474 -53.96 24.58 -6.57
C ASP A 474 -55.07 23.78 -5.89
N THR A 475 -55.80 22.98 -6.68
CA THR A 475 -56.96 22.15 -6.31
C THR A 475 -56.62 20.90 -5.50
N ARG A 476 -55.34 20.63 -5.22
CA ARG A 476 -54.89 19.43 -4.49
C ARG A 476 -55.26 19.52 -3.01
N THR A 477 -55.62 18.39 -2.41
CA THR A 477 -55.82 18.28 -0.95
C THR A 477 -54.51 18.45 -0.20
N ALA A 478 -54.57 18.77 1.09
CA ALA A 478 -53.37 18.88 1.93
C ALA A 478 -52.52 17.59 1.92
N ALA A 479 -53.17 16.42 1.96
CA ALA A 479 -52.50 15.12 1.86
C ALA A 479 -51.80 14.93 0.50
N GLN A 480 -52.44 15.32 -0.60
CA GLN A 480 -51.84 15.25 -1.93
C GLN A 480 -50.63 16.20 -2.07
N LYS A 481 -50.71 17.41 -1.50
CA LYS A 481 -49.58 18.36 -1.48
C LYS A 481 -48.40 17.83 -0.67
N LEU A 482 -48.67 17.19 0.47
CA LEU A 482 -47.63 16.55 1.30
C LEU A 482 -46.99 15.36 0.59
N ALA A 483 -47.79 14.53 -0.08
CA ALA A 483 -47.30 13.41 -0.88
C ALA A 483 -46.43 13.87 -2.05
N ASP A 484 -46.86 14.87 -2.82
CA ASP A 484 -46.07 15.46 -3.91
C ASP A 484 -44.76 16.05 -3.40
N GLY A 485 -44.78 16.70 -2.22
CA GLY A 485 -43.59 17.23 -1.58
C GLY A 485 -42.59 16.15 -1.16
N LEU A 486 -43.08 15.01 -0.65
CA LEU A 486 -42.24 13.86 -0.28
C LEU A 486 -41.66 13.16 -1.50
N LEU A 487 -42.50 12.84 -2.49
CA LEU A 487 -42.06 12.18 -3.73
C LEU A 487 -41.02 13.02 -4.47
N ARG A 488 -41.17 14.36 -4.49
CA ARG A 488 -40.18 15.26 -5.11
C ARG A 488 -38.82 15.27 -4.39
N ARG A 489 -38.81 15.15 -3.06
CA ARG A 489 -37.57 15.12 -2.27
C ARG A 489 -36.84 13.77 -2.34
N CYS A 490 -37.52 12.75 -2.88
CA CYS A 490 -37.22 11.36 -2.59
C CYS A 490 -37.38 10.47 -3.84
N PRO A 491 -36.40 10.43 -4.76
CA PRO A 491 -36.60 9.87 -6.11
C PRO A 491 -36.43 8.35 -6.28
N VAL A 492 -35.74 7.68 -5.35
CA VAL A 492 -35.80 6.23 -5.06
C VAL A 492 -36.93 5.25 -5.42
N ASP A 493 -37.09 4.74 -6.63
CA ASP A 493 -38.06 3.66 -6.88
C ASP A 493 -37.50 2.25 -6.58
N ALA A 494 -38.39 1.25 -6.53
CA ALA A 494 -38.00 -0.14 -6.25
C ALA A 494 -37.11 -0.71 -7.36
N GLU A 495 -37.30 -0.27 -8.61
CA GLU A 495 -36.47 -0.65 -9.75
C GLU A 495 -35.04 -0.15 -9.57
N THR A 496 -34.87 1.11 -9.18
CA THR A 496 -33.55 1.69 -8.88
C THR A 496 -32.89 0.97 -7.72
N ALA A 497 -33.62 0.70 -6.63
CA ALA A 497 -33.07 -0.05 -5.50
C ALA A 497 -32.64 -1.46 -5.92
N ALA A 498 -33.43 -2.16 -6.74
CA ALA A 498 -33.08 -3.47 -7.26
C ALA A 498 -31.86 -3.43 -8.21
N ARG A 499 -31.76 -2.41 -9.07
CA ARG A 499 -30.62 -2.21 -9.99
C ARG A 499 -29.28 -2.12 -9.26
N PHE A 500 -29.27 -1.53 -8.08
CA PHE A 500 -28.09 -1.42 -7.23
C PHE A 500 -28.00 -2.52 -6.17
N GLY A 501 -28.84 -3.57 -6.23
CA GLY A 501 -28.85 -4.66 -5.25
C GLY A 501 -29.17 -4.21 -3.82
N GLY A 502 -29.82 -3.06 -3.65
CA GLY A 502 -30.11 -2.44 -2.36
C GLY A 502 -28.93 -1.68 -1.74
N ASP A 503 -27.80 -1.54 -2.43
CA ASP A 503 -26.62 -0.85 -1.89
C ASP A 503 -26.94 0.62 -1.57
N ALA A 504 -27.09 0.89 -0.27
CA ALA A 504 -27.47 2.21 0.24
C ALA A 504 -26.49 3.31 -0.18
N VAL A 505 -25.18 3.01 -0.24
CA VAL A 505 -24.14 3.98 -0.60
C VAL A 505 -24.19 4.27 -2.09
N ALA A 506 -24.23 3.22 -2.94
CA ALA A 506 -24.30 3.38 -4.39
C ALA A 506 -25.59 4.10 -4.82
N ILE A 507 -26.72 3.78 -4.19
CA ILE A 507 -27.99 4.48 -4.44
C ILE A 507 -27.85 5.96 -4.02
N ALA A 508 -27.32 6.25 -2.83
CA ALA A 508 -27.17 7.61 -2.33
C ALA A 508 -26.25 8.47 -3.22
N ASP A 509 -25.11 7.94 -3.66
CA ASP A 509 -24.19 8.60 -4.58
C ASP A 509 -24.84 8.88 -5.94
N ALA A 510 -25.61 7.93 -6.48
CA ALA A 510 -26.37 8.13 -7.73
C ALA A 510 -27.39 9.29 -7.64
N PHE A 511 -27.82 9.66 -6.44
CA PHE A 511 -28.69 10.81 -6.17
C PHE A 511 -27.96 12.02 -5.58
N GLY A 512 -26.62 12.04 -5.61
CA GLY A 512 -25.78 13.16 -5.17
C GLY A 512 -25.88 13.43 -3.66
N LYS A 513 -26.11 12.40 -2.85
CA LYS A 513 -26.08 12.50 -1.38
C LYS A 513 -24.66 12.33 -0.86
N ASP A 514 -24.37 12.91 0.30
CA ASP A 514 -23.06 12.80 0.93
C ASP A 514 -22.94 11.46 1.69
N THR A 515 -22.13 10.53 1.17
CA THR A 515 -21.93 9.19 1.74
C THR A 515 -20.66 9.08 2.58
N ARG A 516 -19.84 10.14 2.65
CA ARG A 516 -18.47 10.08 3.16
C ARG A 516 -18.37 9.57 4.59
N ASP A 517 -19.32 9.94 5.44
CA ASP A 517 -19.35 9.53 6.84
C ASP A 517 -19.60 8.02 6.99
N ILE A 518 -20.52 7.46 6.19
CA ILE A 518 -20.81 6.02 6.17
C ILE A 518 -19.66 5.24 5.57
N GLU A 519 -19.10 5.68 4.45
CA GLU A 519 -17.96 5.02 3.82
C GLU A 519 -16.72 5.03 4.74
N ARG A 520 -16.50 6.12 5.48
CA ARG A 520 -15.48 6.19 6.55
C ARG A 520 -15.73 5.14 7.63
N LEU A 521 -16.98 5.00 8.11
CA LEU A 521 -17.35 4.03 9.14
C LEU A 521 -17.21 2.58 8.64
N MET A 522 -17.56 2.30 7.38
CA MET A 522 -17.35 0.99 6.74
C MET A 522 -15.86 0.64 6.62
N GLY A 523 -15.01 1.63 6.35
CA GLY A 523 -13.56 1.46 6.24
C GLY A 523 -12.81 1.36 7.58
N ASP A 524 -13.43 1.80 8.68
CA ASP A 524 -12.82 1.74 10.00
C ASP A 524 -12.93 0.34 10.62
N ARG A 525 -11.81 -0.37 10.62
CA ARG A 525 -11.66 -1.72 11.18
C ARG A 525 -11.95 -1.81 12.69
N LYS A 526 -12.02 -0.69 13.42
CA LYS A 526 -12.32 -0.66 14.86
C LYS A 526 -13.81 -0.50 15.16
N THR A 527 -14.57 0.03 14.20
CA THR A 527 -16.01 0.27 14.36
C THR A 527 -16.76 -1.05 14.17
N SER A 528 -17.72 -1.34 15.05
CA SER A 528 -18.53 -2.56 14.96
C SER A 528 -19.55 -2.45 13.83
N ALA A 529 -19.75 -3.54 13.07
CA ALA A 529 -20.73 -3.62 11.98
C ALA A 529 -22.12 -3.12 12.37
N ALA A 530 -22.61 -3.44 13.57
CA ALA A 530 -23.90 -2.99 14.08
C ALA A 530 -24.02 -1.46 14.21
N MET A 531 -22.95 -0.77 14.63
CA MET A 531 -22.94 0.70 14.68
C MET A 531 -23.00 1.29 13.28
N VAL A 532 -22.22 0.73 12.33
CA VAL A 532 -22.23 1.19 10.95
C VAL A 532 -23.61 0.97 10.32
N ALA A 533 -24.22 -0.20 10.52
CA ALA A 533 -25.56 -0.49 10.02
C ALA A 533 -26.62 0.42 10.63
N THR A 534 -26.48 0.79 11.91
CA THR A 534 -27.37 1.77 12.56
C THR A 534 -27.21 3.15 11.94
N SER A 535 -25.97 3.62 11.74
CA SER A 535 -25.70 4.89 11.05
C SER A 535 -26.22 4.87 9.62
N MET A 536 -26.03 3.77 8.87
CA MET A 536 -26.58 3.60 7.52
C MET A 536 -28.09 3.75 7.50
N ARG A 537 -28.81 3.09 8.42
CA ARG A 537 -30.28 3.23 8.51
C ARG A 537 -30.70 4.67 8.83
N GLN A 538 -29.98 5.36 9.72
CA GLN A 538 -30.23 6.77 10.05
C GLN A 538 -30.02 7.71 8.85
N GLU A 539 -28.96 7.48 8.05
CA GLU A 539 -28.71 8.25 6.83
C GLU A 539 -29.73 7.94 5.73
N VAL A 540 -30.10 6.67 5.56
CA VAL A 540 -31.18 6.25 4.64
C VAL A 540 -32.50 6.95 4.98
N ASP A 541 -32.85 7.04 6.26
CA ASP A 541 -34.02 7.81 6.72
C ASP A 541 -33.92 9.31 6.39
N GLY A 542 -32.72 9.88 6.45
CA GLY A 542 -32.44 11.27 6.09
C GLY A 542 -32.51 11.53 4.59
N TRP A 543 -31.96 10.63 3.77
CA TRP A 543 -31.91 10.77 2.31
C TRP A 543 -33.24 10.41 1.64
N PHE A 544 -33.92 9.39 2.16
CA PHE A 544 -35.06 8.74 1.52
C PHE A 544 -36.36 8.78 2.33
N ALA A 545 -36.39 9.61 3.38
CA ALA A 545 -37.49 9.76 4.32
C ALA A 545 -37.78 8.50 5.14
N ARG A 546 -38.16 8.71 6.40
CA ARG A 546 -38.56 7.65 7.31
C ARG A 546 -39.76 6.86 6.78
N ARG A 547 -39.70 5.53 6.94
CA ARG A 547 -40.79 4.61 6.59
C ARG A 547 -42.13 5.04 7.18
N GLU A 548 -42.15 5.37 8.47
CA GLU A 548 -43.38 5.71 9.20
C GLU A 548 -44.05 6.95 8.59
N ARG A 549 -43.24 7.90 8.11
CA ARG A 549 -43.74 9.12 7.46
C ARG A 549 -44.35 8.82 6.10
N LEU A 550 -43.76 7.91 5.32
CA LEU A 550 -44.31 7.49 4.02
C LEU A 550 -45.62 6.72 4.22
N GLU A 551 -45.68 5.84 5.22
CA GLU A 551 -46.90 5.11 5.58
C GLU A 551 -48.02 6.04 6.06
N GLN A 552 -47.70 7.00 6.92
CA GLN A 552 -48.64 7.99 7.41
C GLN A 552 -49.25 8.80 6.26
N VAL A 553 -48.42 9.30 5.33
CA VAL A 553 -48.93 10.09 4.19
C VAL A 553 -49.73 9.21 3.22
N ARG A 554 -49.32 7.96 3.00
CA ARG A 554 -50.08 7.00 2.18
C ARG A 554 -51.46 6.72 2.78
N SER A 555 -51.56 6.59 4.10
CA SER A 555 -52.84 6.33 4.78
C SER A 555 -53.86 7.47 4.66
N GLY A 556 -53.40 8.70 4.41
CA GLY A 556 -54.25 9.88 4.20
C GLY A 556 -54.73 10.07 2.75
N LEU A 557 -54.37 9.16 1.83
CA LEU A 557 -54.76 9.20 0.43
C LEU A 557 -55.80 8.13 0.10
N SER A 558 -56.64 8.39 -0.91
CA SER A 558 -57.52 7.37 -1.47
C SER A 558 -56.72 6.25 -2.13
N ALA A 559 -57.21 5.02 -2.07
CA ALA A 559 -56.62 3.88 -2.77
C ALA A 559 -56.55 4.08 -4.30
N GLN A 560 -57.41 4.93 -4.87
CA GLN A 560 -57.42 5.26 -6.30
C GLN A 560 -56.49 6.43 -6.67
N ASP A 561 -55.87 7.11 -5.70
CA ASP A 561 -54.94 8.20 -5.99
C ASP A 561 -53.62 7.62 -6.54
N PRO A 562 -53.11 8.08 -7.71
CA PRO A 562 -51.89 7.55 -8.31
C PRO A 562 -50.66 7.67 -7.40
N ARG A 563 -50.64 8.64 -6.48
CA ARG A 563 -49.55 8.84 -5.50
C ARG A 563 -49.43 7.66 -4.53
N THR A 564 -50.53 6.96 -4.26
CA THR A 564 -50.55 5.76 -3.41
C THR A 564 -49.67 4.65 -3.99
N GLY A 565 -49.66 4.49 -5.32
CA GLY A 565 -48.78 3.56 -6.03
C GLY A 565 -47.32 3.95 -5.88
N HIS A 566 -46.98 5.21 -6.14
CA HIS A 566 -45.60 5.72 -6.00
C HIS A 566 -45.05 5.60 -4.57
N LEU A 567 -45.86 5.91 -3.54
CA LEU A 567 -45.46 5.75 -2.15
C LEU A 567 -45.28 4.27 -1.76
N THR A 568 -46.09 3.37 -2.32
CA THR A 568 -45.94 1.93 -2.10
C THR A 568 -44.67 1.38 -2.75
N ASP A 569 -44.34 1.85 -3.94
CA ASP A 569 -43.10 1.52 -4.61
C ASP A 569 -41.87 2.03 -3.84
N ARG A 570 -41.95 3.25 -3.30
CA ARG A 570 -40.94 3.83 -2.40
C ARG A 570 -40.69 2.98 -1.16
N LEU A 571 -41.78 2.52 -0.51
CA LEU A 571 -41.69 1.65 0.66
C LEU A 571 -41.01 0.32 0.31
N ARG A 572 -41.34 -0.27 -0.85
CA ARG A 572 -40.65 -1.47 -1.35
C ARG A 572 -39.17 -1.22 -1.61
N ALA A 573 -38.80 -0.04 -2.10
CA ALA A 573 -37.40 0.34 -2.27
C ALA A 573 -36.65 0.38 -0.92
N LEU A 574 -37.27 0.93 0.13
CA LEU A 574 -36.71 0.91 1.48
C LEU A 574 -36.58 -0.53 2.04
N ASP A 575 -37.51 -1.43 1.72
CA ASP A 575 -37.39 -2.86 2.08
C ASP A 575 -36.21 -3.56 1.40
N ILE A 576 -35.87 -3.18 0.16
CA ILE A 576 -34.70 -3.72 -0.56
C ILE A 576 -33.42 -3.21 0.10
N ILE A 577 -33.36 -1.92 0.43
CA ILE A 577 -32.19 -1.29 1.07
C ILE A 577 -31.97 -1.86 2.47
N ASP A 578 -33.02 -1.99 3.30
CA ASP A 578 -32.86 -2.51 4.65
C ASP A 578 -32.42 -3.98 4.68
N ARG A 579 -32.87 -4.78 3.70
CA ARG A 579 -32.36 -6.14 3.49
C ARG A 579 -30.86 -6.12 3.19
N TYR A 580 -30.41 -5.27 2.26
CA TYR A 580 -28.99 -5.12 1.98
C TYR A 580 -28.19 -4.73 3.23
N VAL A 581 -28.64 -3.72 3.98
CA VAL A 581 -27.94 -3.27 5.21
C VAL A 581 -27.86 -4.39 6.24
N THR A 582 -28.90 -5.19 6.38
CA THR A 582 -28.94 -6.34 7.29
C THR A 582 -27.99 -7.46 6.85
N THR A 583 -27.96 -7.79 5.55
CA THR A 583 -27.02 -8.76 4.98
C THR A 583 -25.57 -8.29 5.12
N TRP A 584 -25.32 -7.01 4.83
CA TRP A 584 -24.01 -6.39 5.01
C TRP A 584 -23.58 -6.40 6.48
N GLU A 585 -24.48 -6.08 7.41
CA GLU A 585 -24.20 -6.11 8.85
C GLU A 585 -23.76 -7.52 9.30
N ALA A 586 -24.47 -8.55 8.83
CA ALA A 586 -24.15 -9.95 9.11
C ALA A 586 -22.77 -10.33 8.56
N ASP A 587 -22.51 -10.06 7.29
CA ASP A 587 -21.26 -10.46 6.64
C ASP A 587 -20.05 -9.69 7.18
N ALA A 588 -20.21 -8.39 7.44
CA ALA A 588 -19.18 -7.60 8.11
C ALA A 588 -18.91 -8.11 9.53
N ALA A 589 -19.94 -8.55 10.27
CA ALA A 589 -19.77 -9.15 11.59
C ALA A 589 -19.08 -10.53 11.53
N LYS A 590 -19.38 -11.37 10.54
CA LYS A 590 -18.70 -12.65 10.27
C LYS A 590 -17.21 -12.45 9.94
N CYS A 591 -16.89 -11.38 9.21
CA CYS A 591 -15.52 -11.02 8.82
C CYS A 591 -14.76 -10.16 9.84
N ALA A 592 -15.33 -9.91 11.02
CA ALA A 592 -14.72 -9.02 12.02
C ALA A 592 -13.34 -9.54 12.47
N LEU A 593 -12.30 -8.74 12.24
CA LEU A 593 -10.92 -9.04 12.68
C LEU A 593 -10.78 -9.11 14.20
N PHE A 594 -11.67 -8.42 14.92
CA PHE A 594 -11.69 -8.33 16.39
C PHE A 594 -13.12 -8.60 16.90
N PRO A 595 -13.51 -9.86 17.09
CA PRO A 595 -14.87 -10.25 17.37
C PRO A 595 -15.12 -10.00 18.85
N LYS A 596 -16.05 -9.09 19.13
CA LYS A 596 -16.50 -8.79 20.48
C LYS A 596 -17.70 -9.68 20.80
N THR A 597 -17.99 -9.83 22.08
CA THR A 597 -19.18 -10.55 22.61
C THR A 597 -20.46 -10.09 21.91
N LYS A 598 -20.61 -8.77 21.74
CA LYS A 598 -21.74 -8.16 21.02
C LYS A 598 -21.86 -8.59 19.56
N HIS A 599 -20.76 -8.92 18.89
CA HIS A 599 -20.81 -9.41 17.50
C HIS A 599 -21.41 -10.82 17.47
N LEU A 600 -21.01 -11.70 18.40
CA LEU A 600 -21.58 -13.04 18.49
C LEU A 600 -23.05 -13.02 18.91
N GLU A 601 -23.42 -12.18 19.88
CA GLU A 601 -24.81 -11.95 20.26
C GLU A 601 -25.64 -11.52 19.05
N ARG A 602 -25.11 -10.56 18.27
CA ARG A 602 -25.78 -10.07 17.08
C ARG A 602 -25.91 -11.14 15.99
N LEU A 603 -24.87 -11.95 15.74
CA LEU A 603 -24.96 -13.07 14.79
C LEU A 603 -25.99 -14.12 15.24
N LEU A 604 -26.11 -14.37 16.55
CA LEU A 604 -27.13 -15.27 17.10
C LEU A 604 -28.55 -14.70 16.97
N GLU A 605 -28.73 -13.38 17.12
CA GLU A 605 -30.00 -12.69 16.87
C GLU A 605 -30.41 -12.72 15.40
N LEU A 606 -29.45 -12.50 14.50
CA LEU A 606 -29.66 -12.56 13.05
C LEU A 606 -29.83 -13.99 12.52
N GLY A 607 -29.64 -15.00 13.37
CA GLY A 607 -29.71 -16.41 12.96
C GLY A 607 -28.59 -16.79 11.98
N GLU A 608 -27.45 -16.11 12.05
CA GLU A 608 -26.29 -16.24 11.14
C GLU A 608 -25.23 -17.23 11.62
N ILE A 609 -25.56 -18.02 12.65
CA ILE A 609 -24.75 -19.15 13.11
C ILE A 609 -25.32 -20.43 12.51
N GLU A 610 -24.48 -21.12 11.73
CA GLU A 610 -24.83 -22.41 11.12
C GLU A 610 -24.79 -23.51 12.17
N HIS A 611 -23.76 -23.53 13.01
CA HIS A 611 -23.56 -24.60 13.97
C HIS A 611 -22.75 -24.17 15.20
N VAL A 612 -23.11 -24.71 16.36
CA VAL A 612 -22.35 -24.57 17.61
C VAL A 612 -22.00 -25.98 18.08
N HIS A 613 -20.72 -26.33 18.08
CA HIS A 613 -20.30 -27.68 18.47
C HIS A 613 -20.35 -27.88 19.99
N ALA A 614 -20.53 -29.13 20.40
CA ALA A 614 -20.32 -29.55 21.79
C ALA A 614 -18.93 -29.15 22.30
N PRO A 615 -18.80 -28.77 23.59
CA PRO A 615 -17.50 -28.45 24.17
C PRO A 615 -16.56 -29.65 24.10
N VAL A 616 -15.34 -29.42 23.62
CA VAL A 616 -14.30 -30.47 23.56
C VAL A 616 -13.09 -30.10 24.42
N PRO A 617 -12.45 -31.07 25.10
CA PRO A 617 -11.19 -30.84 25.78
C PRO A 617 -10.10 -30.41 24.79
N LEU A 618 -9.31 -29.39 25.12
CA LEU A 618 -8.19 -28.95 24.28
C LEU A 618 -7.01 -29.96 24.40
N ARG A 619 -6.61 -30.62 23.30
CA ARG A 619 -5.53 -31.66 23.29
C ARG A 619 -4.09 -31.09 23.42
N PRO A 620 -3.08 -31.96 23.62
CA PRO A 620 -2.42 -32.26 24.89
C PRO A 620 -1.19 -31.36 25.12
N SER A 621 -1.26 -30.44 26.08
CA SER A 621 -0.01 -29.99 26.71
C SER A 621 0.69 -31.19 27.35
N ARG A 622 2.03 -31.23 27.30
CA ARG A 622 2.85 -32.21 28.06
C ARG A 622 2.59 -32.10 29.57
N ASP A 623 1.97 -31.00 30.01
CA ASP A 623 1.56 -30.79 31.37
C ASP A 623 0.23 -31.50 31.67
N LYS A 624 0.31 -32.67 32.32
CA LYS A 624 -0.86 -33.49 32.71
C LYS A 624 -1.84 -32.73 33.60
N ARG A 625 -1.42 -31.67 34.30
CA ARG A 625 -2.28 -30.91 35.24
C ARG A 625 -3.36 -30.05 34.57
N ASN A 626 -3.20 -29.71 33.29
CA ASN A 626 -4.06 -28.71 32.62
C ASN A 626 -5.03 -29.31 31.58
N ARG A 627 -4.98 -30.64 31.36
CA ARG A 627 -5.76 -31.33 30.31
C ARG A 627 -7.26 -31.34 30.59
N ASP A 628 -7.64 -31.39 31.85
CA ASP A 628 -9.04 -31.56 32.27
C ASP A 628 -9.69 -30.24 32.68
N ARG A 629 -9.01 -29.10 32.43
CA ARG A 629 -9.38 -27.77 32.93
C ARG A 629 -9.63 -26.75 31.82
N VAL A 630 -9.41 -27.11 30.56
CA VAL A 630 -9.58 -26.18 29.43
C VAL A 630 -10.38 -26.85 28.31
N PHE A 631 -11.46 -26.20 27.91
CA PHE A 631 -12.38 -26.67 26.87
C PHE A 631 -12.57 -25.62 25.80
N GLU A 632 -12.96 -26.07 24.61
CA GLU A 632 -13.23 -25.23 23.45
C GLU A 632 -14.61 -25.55 22.87
N ILE A 633 -15.39 -24.50 22.62
CA ILE A 633 -16.62 -24.54 21.82
C ILE A 633 -16.29 -23.91 20.48
N ARG A 634 -16.45 -24.67 19.38
CA ARG A 634 -16.34 -24.14 18.02
C ARG A 634 -17.71 -23.64 17.56
N ILE A 635 -17.74 -22.41 17.05
CA ILE A 635 -18.92 -21.77 16.48
C ILE A 635 -18.64 -21.55 15.00
N GLN A 636 -19.49 -22.11 14.14
CA GLN A 636 -19.42 -21.97 12.69
C GLN A 636 -20.50 -20.98 12.24
N PRO A 637 -20.13 -19.76 11.78
CA PRO A 637 -21.08 -18.87 11.13
C PRO A 637 -21.52 -19.44 9.77
N LYS A 638 -22.70 -19.01 9.31
CA LYS A 638 -23.19 -19.27 7.94
C LYS A 638 -22.23 -18.67 6.91
N ARG A 639 -22.36 -19.13 5.66
CA ARG A 639 -21.63 -18.61 4.49
C ARG A 639 -21.79 -17.10 4.35
N LEU A 640 -20.78 -16.46 3.77
CA LEU A 640 -20.88 -15.06 3.38
C LEU A 640 -21.87 -14.95 2.21
N SER A 641 -22.63 -13.87 2.18
CA SER A 641 -23.56 -13.62 1.08
C SER A 641 -22.77 -13.13 -0.12
N SER A 642 -22.84 -13.85 -1.25
CA SER A 642 -22.23 -13.38 -2.49
C SER A 642 -22.94 -12.11 -2.97
N PRO A 643 -22.22 -11.11 -3.53
CA PRO A 643 -22.88 -9.99 -4.20
C PRO A 643 -23.49 -10.51 -5.51
N GLY A 644 -24.80 -10.78 -5.50
CA GLY A 644 -25.58 -11.19 -6.67
C GLY A 644 -25.57 -12.70 -6.93
N GLY A 645 -26.53 -13.43 -6.36
CA GLY A 645 -26.60 -14.89 -6.54
C GLY A 645 -27.91 -15.54 -6.13
N ASP A 646 -29.03 -14.82 -6.13
CA ASP A 646 -30.37 -15.43 -6.13
C ASP A 646 -30.95 -15.29 -7.55
N ALA A 647 -30.33 -15.97 -8.51
CA ALA A 647 -30.93 -16.24 -9.80
C ALA A 647 -30.44 -17.60 -10.30
N ASP A 648 -31.36 -18.56 -10.22
CA ASP A 648 -31.39 -19.86 -10.88
C ASP A 648 -30.38 -20.92 -10.45
N GLY A 649 -30.95 -21.93 -9.77
CA GLY A 649 -30.34 -23.24 -9.59
C GLY A 649 -30.03 -23.87 -10.93
N ILE A 650 -28.73 -23.91 -11.27
CA ILE A 650 -28.20 -24.85 -12.25
C ILE A 650 -27.14 -25.66 -11.53
N ASP A 651 -27.47 -26.93 -11.28
CA ASP A 651 -26.54 -27.98 -10.88
C ASP A 651 -25.42 -28.09 -11.92
N GLY A 652 -24.30 -27.42 -11.64
CA GLY A 652 -23.06 -27.52 -12.40
C GLY A 652 -21.92 -27.86 -11.45
N GLY A 653 -21.45 -29.11 -11.47
CA GLY A 653 -20.39 -29.65 -10.63
C GLY A 653 -19.01 -29.00 -10.79
N GLY A 654 -18.89 -27.75 -10.35
CA GLY A 654 -17.62 -27.06 -10.10
C GLY A 654 -17.23 -27.21 -8.63
N GLY A 655 -16.01 -27.68 -8.38
CA GLY A 655 -15.50 -27.91 -7.02
C GLY A 655 -15.69 -26.70 -6.11
N ARG A 656 -16.26 -26.96 -4.93
CA ARG A 656 -16.45 -26.02 -3.81
C ARG A 656 -15.17 -25.18 -3.59
N GLN A 657 -15.22 -23.89 -3.92
CA GLN A 657 -14.15 -22.97 -3.52
C GLN A 657 -14.30 -22.66 -2.04
N ASP A 658 -13.24 -22.85 -1.25
CA ASP A 658 -13.15 -22.49 0.18
C ASP A 658 -13.26 -20.97 0.44
N GLY A 659 -13.51 -20.15 -0.59
CA GLY A 659 -13.53 -18.68 -0.52
C GLY A 659 -14.77 -18.06 0.13
N ASP A 660 -15.88 -18.80 0.24
CA ASP A 660 -17.17 -18.25 0.71
C ASP A 660 -17.49 -18.57 2.18
N LEU A 661 -16.55 -19.23 2.89
CA LEU A 661 -16.75 -19.64 4.28
C LEU A 661 -16.23 -18.56 5.25
N ALA A 662 -17.11 -18.10 6.15
CA ALA A 662 -16.70 -17.32 7.30
C ALA A 662 -15.82 -18.17 8.24
N LEU A 663 -14.75 -17.55 8.76
CA LEU A 663 -13.84 -18.23 9.70
C LEU A 663 -14.59 -18.62 10.99
N PRO A 664 -14.34 -19.82 11.53
CA PRO A 664 -14.97 -20.21 12.78
C PRO A 664 -14.48 -19.36 13.96
N LEU A 665 -15.39 -19.14 14.91
CA LEU A 665 -15.11 -18.53 16.20
C LEU A 665 -14.89 -19.63 17.24
N PHE A 666 -14.02 -19.38 18.21
CA PHE A 666 -13.73 -20.34 19.28
C PHE A 666 -13.92 -19.69 20.64
N VAL A 667 -14.70 -20.33 21.51
CA VAL A 667 -14.86 -19.92 22.91
C VAL A 667 -14.04 -20.87 23.79
N HIS A 668 -13.11 -20.31 24.55
CA HIS A 668 -12.23 -21.02 25.48
C HIS A 668 -12.77 -20.92 26.89
N LEU A 669 -12.95 -22.07 27.53
CA LEU A 669 -13.47 -22.24 28.89
C LEU A 669 -12.31 -22.70 29.79
N HIS A 670 -11.98 -21.92 30.83
CA HIS A 670 -10.95 -22.27 31.81
C HIS A 670 -11.57 -22.58 33.16
N LEU A 671 -11.19 -23.70 33.77
CA LEU A 671 -11.70 -24.15 35.07
C LEU A 671 -10.59 -24.23 36.11
N SER A 672 -10.98 -24.11 37.38
CA SER A 672 -10.09 -24.29 38.54
C SER A 672 -9.85 -25.77 38.88
N ARG A 673 -10.78 -26.65 38.50
CA ARG A 673 -10.76 -28.10 38.79
C ARG A 673 -11.08 -28.94 37.54
N PRO A 674 -10.62 -30.21 37.49
CA PRO A 674 -11.03 -31.17 36.47
C PRO A 674 -12.55 -31.37 36.43
N VAL A 675 -13.16 -31.30 35.25
CA VAL A 675 -14.58 -31.61 35.03
C VAL A 675 -14.75 -32.32 33.69
N ASP A 676 -15.69 -33.25 33.56
CA ASP A 676 -15.99 -33.91 32.29
C ASP A 676 -16.73 -32.95 31.33
N ALA A 677 -16.50 -33.09 30.03
CA ALA A 677 -17.04 -32.17 29.01
C ALA A 677 -18.58 -32.10 29.01
N ASP A 678 -19.23 -33.24 29.23
CA ASP A 678 -20.69 -33.41 29.33
C ASP A 678 -21.27 -32.66 30.52
N LYS A 679 -20.51 -32.42 31.59
CA LYS A 679 -20.99 -31.73 32.80
C LYS A 679 -20.80 -30.22 32.77
N LEU A 680 -20.11 -29.66 31.77
CA LEU A 680 -19.80 -28.23 31.71
C LEU A 680 -21.03 -27.33 31.75
N HIS A 681 -22.12 -27.75 31.11
CA HIS A 681 -23.37 -26.99 31.06
C HIS A 681 -24.09 -26.89 32.40
N THR A 682 -23.73 -27.74 33.38
CA THR A 682 -24.33 -27.76 34.73
C THR A 682 -23.57 -26.88 35.73
N LEU A 683 -22.38 -26.39 35.36
CA LEU A 683 -21.55 -25.61 36.26
C LEU A 683 -22.04 -24.16 36.39
N PRO A 684 -22.04 -23.59 37.60
CA PRO A 684 -22.30 -22.17 37.76
C PRO A 684 -21.14 -21.36 37.16
N TYR A 685 -21.42 -20.17 36.62
CA TYR A 685 -20.42 -19.36 35.91
C TYR A 685 -19.15 -19.04 36.75
N LYS A 686 -19.29 -18.95 38.07
CA LYS A 686 -18.18 -18.74 39.02
C LYS A 686 -17.14 -19.87 39.05
N ASP A 687 -17.48 -21.07 38.57
CA ASP A 687 -16.56 -22.21 38.50
C ASP A 687 -15.61 -22.11 37.30
N PHE A 688 -15.86 -21.16 36.37
CA PHE A 688 -14.97 -20.83 35.28
C PHE A 688 -14.03 -19.69 35.70
N ASN A 689 -12.72 -19.96 35.72
CA ASN A 689 -11.68 -18.95 35.96
C ASN A 689 -11.65 -17.88 34.87
N ALA A 690 -11.98 -18.27 33.64
CA ALA A 690 -12.08 -17.36 32.50
C ALA A 690 -12.91 -18.00 31.38
N VAL A 691 -13.74 -17.19 30.74
CA VAL A 691 -14.43 -17.55 29.50
C VAL A 691 -14.17 -16.44 28.49
N HIS A 692 -13.54 -16.79 27.37
CA HIS A 692 -13.21 -15.79 26.36
C HIS A 692 -13.25 -16.35 24.94
N MET A 693 -13.55 -15.48 23.99
CA MET A 693 -13.65 -15.80 22.58
C MET A 693 -12.41 -15.32 21.81
N LYS A 694 -12.01 -16.09 20.80
CA LYS A 694 -10.94 -15.81 19.83
C LYS A 694 -11.38 -16.21 18.43
N LEU A 695 -10.78 -15.59 17.39
CA LEU A 695 -10.87 -16.13 16.03
C LEU A 695 -10.03 -17.41 15.87
N ALA A 696 -10.38 -18.21 14.87
CA ALA A 696 -9.51 -19.25 14.32
C ALA A 696 -8.08 -18.76 14.05
N ALA A 697 -7.94 -17.57 13.45
CA ALA A 697 -6.65 -16.96 13.14
C ALA A 697 -5.84 -16.58 14.39
N GLN A 698 -6.49 -16.46 15.55
CA GLN A 698 -5.88 -16.12 16.85
C GLN A 698 -5.71 -17.35 17.77
N LYS A 699 -6.04 -18.53 17.27
CA LYS A 699 -5.87 -19.80 17.98
C LYS A 699 -4.37 -20.05 18.21
N GLY A 700 -3.99 -20.34 19.45
CA GLY A 700 -2.58 -20.50 19.83
C GLY A 700 -1.79 -19.19 19.99
N GLN A 701 -2.43 -18.01 19.92
CA GLN A 701 -1.78 -16.75 20.27
C GLN A 701 -1.90 -16.48 21.78
N GLY A 702 -0.77 -16.53 22.48
CA GLY A 702 -0.62 -16.12 23.87
C GLY A 702 0.08 -14.77 24.04
N ARG A 703 0.49 -14.47 25.28
CA ARG A 703 1.31 -13.28 25.57
C ARG A 703 2.67 -13.31 24.87
N ASN A 704 3.19 -14.52 24.58
CA ASN A 704 4.47 -14.69 23.90
C ASN A 704 4.38 -14.27 22.43
N TRP A 705 3.25 -14.54 21.76
CA TRP A 705 2.99 -14.01 20.42
C TRP A 705 2.93 -12.48 20.42
N GLU A 706 2.24 -11.86 21.38
CA GLU A 706 2.16 -10.39 21.52
C GLU A 706 3.56 -9.79 21.72
N ALA A 707 4.34 -10.35 22.65
CA ALA A 707 5.70 -9.91 22.92
C ALA A 707 6.62 -10.06 21.69
N MET A 708 6.48 -11.16 20.94
CA MET A 708 7.24 -11.40 19.71
C MET A 708 6.86 -10.43 18.59
N MET A 709 5.57 -10.17 18.37
CA MET A 709 5.10 -9.20 17.39
C MET A 709 5.54 -7.78 17.74
N HIS A 710 5.49 -7.40 19.02
CA HIS A 710 6.04 -6.13 19.50
C HIS A 710 7.55 -6.02 19.26
N ALA A 711 8.30 -7.11 19.50
CA ALA A 711 9.74 -7.16 19.24
C ALA A 711 10.07 -7.01 17.75
N MET A 712 9.20 -7.49 16.86
CA MET A 712 9.29 -7.30 15.40
C MET A 712 8.75 -5.93 14.93
N GLY A 713 8.50 -4.99 15.84
CA GLY A 713 8.07 -3.63 15.50
C GLY A 713 6.56 -3.43 15.37
N HIS A 714 5.75 -4.49 15.48
CA HIS A 714 4.29 -4.39 15.49
C HIS A 714 3.77 -4.01 16.89
N ARG A 715 4.00 -2.77 17.30
CA ARG A 715 3.62 -2.24 18.63
C ARG A 715 2.12 -2.28 18.93
N GLY A 716 1.26 -2.45 17.93
CA GLY A 716 -0.19 -2.61 18.08
C GLY A 716 -0.69 -4.06 18.06
N ALA A 717 0.18 -5.05 17.90
CA ALA A 717 -0.22 -6.46 17.83
C ALA A 717 -0.66 -6.96 19.21
N LYS A 718 -1.96 -7.26 19.34
CA LYS A 718 -2.56 -7.76 20.58
C LYS A 718 -3.52 -8.89 20.24
N VAL A 719 -3.52 -9.94 21.06
CA VAL A 719 -4.53 -11.00 20.97
C VAL A 719 -5.77 -10.48 21.69
N GLU A 720 -6.80 -10.21 20.92
CA GLU A 720 -8.09 -9.86 21.50
C GLU A 720 -8.69 -11.10 22.17
N ARG A 721 -9.10 -10.93 23.42
CA ARG A 721 -9.71 -11.97 24.26
C ARG A 721 -11.04 -11.41 24.74
N ALA A 722 -12.06 -11.52 23.91
CA ALA A 722 -13.37 -10.97 24.25
C ALA A 722 -14.01 -11.81 25.36
N HIS A 723 -14.33 -11.17 26.49
CA HIS A 723 -14.98 -11.85 27.62
C HIS A 723 -16.39 -12.30 27.27
N VAL A 724 -16.72 -13.57 27.48
CA VAL A 724 -18.06 -14.12 27.22
C VAL A 724 -18.79 -14.27 28.55
N GLY A 725 -19.84 -13.49 28.77
CA GLY A 725 -20.61 -13.52 30.02
C GLY A 725 -21.49 -14.76 30.17
N GLU A 726 -22.09 -14.90 31.36
CA GLU A 726 -22.90 -16.07 31.75
C GLU A 726 -24.08 -16.33 30.80
N GLU A 727 -24.85 -15.30 30.45
CA GLU A 727 -26.04 -15.46 29.60
C GLU A 727 -25.69 -16.02 28.22
N LEU A 728 -24.66 -15.44 27.59
CA LEU A 728 -24.20 -15.89 26.27
C LEU A 728 -23.64 -17.31 26.34
N LEU A 729 -22.87 -17.63 27.39
CA LEU A 729 -22.36 -19.00 27.57
C LEU A 729 -23.49 -20.02 27.72
N ARG A 730 -24.53 -19.70 28.50
CA ARG A 730 -25.71 -20.58 28.66
C ARG A 730 -26.43 -20.79 27.32
N ARG A 731 -26.58 -19.74 26.53
CA ARG A 731 -27.17 -19.81 25.19
C ARG A 731 -26.34 -20.68 24.24
N LEU A 732 -25.01 -20.62 24.30
CA LEU A 732 -24.13 -21.46 23.50
C LEU A 732 -24.26 -22.94 23.89
N PHE A 733 -24.32 -23.27 25.19
CA PHE A 733 -24.56 -24.66 25.62
C PHE A 733 -25.92 -25.19 25.14
N ALA A 734 -26.97 -24.37 25.20
CA ALA A 734 -28.30 -24.76 24.73
C ALA A 734 -28.35 -25.04 23.21
N LEU A 735 -27.52 -24.34 22.42
CA LEU A 735 -27.40 -24.57 20.98
C LEU A 735 -26.54 -25.80 20.68
N ALA A 736 -25.49 -26.04 21.45
CA ALA A 736 -24.59 -27.17 21.29
C ALA A 736 -25.24 -28.54 21.57
N GLY A 737 -26.37 -28.57 22.29
CA GLY A 737 -27.12 -29.80 22.61
C GLY A 737 -28.22 -30.16 21.61
N ARG A 738 -28.38 -29.44 20.49
CA ARG A 738 -29.47 -29.69 19.53
C ARG A 738 -29.16 -30.72 18.45
N ASP A 739 -27.90 -31.11 18.28
CA ASP A 739 -27.50 -32.06 17.24
C ASP A 739 -27.83 -33.52 17.55
N ASP A 740 -28.06 -33.87 18.82
CA ASP A 740 -28.44 -35.24 19.21
C ASP A 740 -29.94 -35.54 19.04
N ALA A 741 -30.76 -34.52 18.74
CA ALA A 741 -32.22 -34.65 18.60
C ALA A 741 -32.71 -34.73 17.14
N SER A 742 -31.82 -34.60 16.15
CA SER A 742 -32.16 -34.63 14.72
C SER A 742 -31.67 -35.92 14.05
N GLY A 743 -32.03 -37.07 14.61
CA GLY A 743 -31.95 -38.35 13.91
C GLY A 743 -33.12 -38.48 12.92
N PRO A 744 -32.95 -39.15 11.77
CA PRO A 744 -34.00 -39.25 10.76
C PRO A 744 -35.17 -40.06 11.34
N GLU A 745 -36.37 -39.45 11.38
CA GLU A 745 -37.60 -40.23 11.46
C GLU A 745 -37.62 -41.16 10.25
N ALA A 746 -37.41 -42.44 10.52
CA ALA A 746 -37.58 -43.50 9.56
C ALA A 746 -39.05 -43.49 9.11
N ALA A 747 -39.29 -42.95 7.92
CA ALA A 747 -40.54 -43.15 7.20
C ALA A 747 -40.72 -44.66 6.99
N GLY A 748 -41.65 -45.25 7.75
CA GLY A 748 -42.08 -46.62 7.57
C GLY A 748 -42.71 -46.78 6.18
N ALA A 749 -42.12 -47.65 5.37
CA ALA A 749 -42.79 -48.20 4.20
C ALA A 749 -43.63 -49.41 4.65
N SER A 750 -44.93 -49.17 4.80
CA SER A 750 -45.97 -50.19 4.83
C SER A 750 -46.53 -50.36 3.41
N GLY A 751 -46.78 -51.60 2.98
CA GLY A 751 -47.49 -51.96 1.75
C GLY A 751 -46.65 -52.87 0.83
N ALA A 752 -46.78 -54.21 0.88
CA ALA A 752 -47.87 -55.02 0.31
C ALA A 752 -47.91 -55.01 -1.23
N HIS A 753 -47.11 -55.86 -1.88
CA HIS A 753 -47.53 -57.01 -2.70
C HIS A 753 -46.34 -57.72 -3.34
#